data_AF-A0A524AP97-F1
#
_entry.id   AF-A0A524AP97-F1
#
_cell.length_a   1.000
_cell.length_b   1.000
_cell.length_c   1.000
_cell.angle_alpha   90.00
_cell.angle_beta   90.00
_cell.angle_gamma   90.00
#
_symmetry.space_group_name_H-M   'P 1'
#
loop_
_entity.id
_entity.type
_entity.pdbx_description
1 polymer ?
#
loop_
_entity_poly.entity_id
_entity_poly.type
_entity_poly.pdbx_seq_one_letter_code
_entity_poly.pdbx_strand_id
1 'polypeptide(L)'
;MKRRNERALTGEVALQCVSERQRGLARRQTLSLVLSLALVALNSGLVGLFLWDFHHPVRLITLLQGEKVYRYYLVLLARFVLAAEVVGMGLWIGSAYLRVRAHGMGWVPAVHQRALPFIPYLVLPLSMLRYRVHPLGVTYGSSIWFFLLVLVLSAGLAWLGGGIAQDLQALTTSAARPRRWFRGRYLVLLMAAVYFCTFAFLSVSQHDSFRTHAQDLGTMDQATWNTSRGRILEFTPLLSLPSGPSRPDNRLIGGKMELIFLPLAALYWLWADPRLLLILQTLFLAWGTIPLYEIARDRLKDGMAASLISAAYLAYLPLHYVNMHDFHAPVLMVPFLFYVFLFAMRQQWGRYYLFLLLAFLCRVDAALIALVLGVYLFACQNQRRHGLWTALFSLAWLALDFGLVAPLVESRYGPGTNDLIPQRFGSFGGGALSVGWGILSHPGAVMATLTDREKVQTLFDLLAPLGFLPLAGPGILIPALPVVLLNLLAESPWQGTIYAHYFAPVIPLLAVAAVYGLDNLTRWARERLRIFRLDTKESAAASYHLALFALTNALLVAYFVSPFPPGQYFHLANYRQVTAHERVLREIMETLPAGAKISAQSGLFPHLSHRPVIYLFPIVADAQYVLVDLDPAAEKSPIDWYSFMGRLGDLQRVGLYVPTHFRDGVLLLERSGGEVVPINLEGELQVYGDGLFRAEFLAHGAPNALRADQLYVVKVTVANRGTQSWVSKTTYFPVRLSYHWRDSEGKTVVWDGVRTDFPYPVRPGQTFTAGAILITPEQPGSYTLEWDLVQEEINWFAERGSFPLRVPVVVEGDAPSKSGASNGLEGALVLFHLCHLSHPAPVSLLAAKGRTDKGLH
;
A
#
# COMPACT_ATOMS: atom_id res chain seq x y z
N MET A 1 38.72 24.32 -76.89
CA MET A 1 38.69 25.10 -75.63
C MET A 1 37.28 25.40 -75.09
N LYS A 2 36.27 25.77 -75.91
CA LYS A 2 34.92 26.11 -75.41
C LYS A 2 34.14 24.99 -74.67
N ARG A 3 34.22 23.72 -75.09
CA ARG A 3 33.52 22.59 -74.40
C ARG A 3 34.13 22.13 -73.06
N ARG A 4 35.33 22.59 -72.71
CA ARG A 4 35.99 22.25 -71.42
C ARG A 4 35.58 23.19 -70.29
N ASN A 5 35.25 24.46 -70.60
CA ASN A 5 34.81 25.46 -69.62
C ASN A 5 33.34 25.31 -69.23
N GLU A 6 32.44 24.90 -70.15
CA GLU A 6 31.02 24.68 -69.80
C GLU A 6 30.80 23.48 -68.87
N ARG A 7 31.65 22.44 -68.95
CA ARG A 7 31.64 21.31 -67.99
C ARG A 7 32.24 21.68 -66.62
N ALA A 8 33.17 22.64 -66.57
CA ALA A 8 33.74 23.13 -65.32
C ALA A 8 32.74 24.02 -64.55
N LEU A 9 32.06 24.94 -65.24
CA LEU A 9 31.03 25.81 -64.65
C LEU A 9 29.77 25.06 -64.19
N THR A 10 29.34 24.03 -64.93
CA THR A 10 28.21 23.17 -64.48
C THR A 10 28.59 22.28 -63.30
N GLY A 11 29.86 21.86 -63.20
CA GLY A 11 30.40 21.16 -62.04
C GLY A 11 30.53 22.03 -60.78
N GLU A 12 31.00 23.28 -60.92
CA GLU A 12 31.12 24.23 -59.80
C GLU A 12 29.76 24.66 -59.24
N VAL A 13 28.78 24.97 -60.09
CA VAL A 13 27.42 25.32 -59.63
C VAL A 13 26.73 24.12 -58.97
N ALA A 14 26.92 22.90 -59.48
CA ALA A 14 26.43 21.69 -58.84
C ALA A 14 27.12 21.43 -57.48
N LEU A 15 28.44 21.62 -57.38
CA LEU A 15 29.19 21.52 -56.13
C LEU A 15 28.77 22.57 -55.10
N GLN A 16 28.50 23.81 -55.54
CA GLN A 16 28.07 24.90 -54.67
C GLN A 16 26.65 24.67 -54.13
N CYS A 17 25.74 24.20 -54.98
CA CYS A 17 24.37 23.83 -54.60
C CYS A 17 24.34 22.60 -53.67
N VAL A 18 25.22 21.62 -53.91
CA VAL A 18 25.43 20.49 -52.98
C VAL A 18 26.01 20.98 -51.65
N SER A 19 26.96 21.92 -51.64
CA SER A 19 27.54 22.48 -50.41
C SER A 19 26.51 23.28 -49.59
N GLU A 20 25.62 24.05 -50.22
CA GLU A 20 24.57 24.79 -49.54
C GLU A 20 23.49 23.87 -48.98
N ARG A 21 23.13 22.82 -49.74
CA ARG A 21 22.20 21.79 -49.28
C ARG A 21 22.79 21.00 -48.10
N GLN A 22 24.10 20.71 -48.12
CA GLN A 22 24.81 20.09 -47.00
C GLN A 22 24.91 21.01 -45.78
N ARG A 23 25.20 22.31 -45.96
CA ARG A 23 25.18 23.31 -44.88
C ARG A 23 23.78 23.46 -44.26
N GLY A 24 22.74 23.48 -45.07
CA GLY A 24 21.34 23.51 -44.62
C GLY A 24 20.95 22.25 -43.83
N LEU A 25 21.39 21.08 -44.28
CA LEU A 25 21.18 19.81 -43.58
C LEU A 25 21.92 19.78 -42.23
N ALA A 26 23.19 20.20 -42.20
CA ALA A 26 23.99 20.28 -40.99
C ALA A 26 23.36 21.23 -39.96
N ARG A 27 22.90 22.42 -40.39
CA ARG A 27 22.23 23.38 -39.51
C ARG A 27 20.94 22.83 -38.90
N ARG A 28 20.12 22.10 -39.68
CA ARG A 28 18.92 21.41 -39.18
C ARG A 28 19.26 20.30 -38.19
N GLN A 29 20.30 19.53 -38.46
CA GLN A 29 20.77 18.47 -37.55
C GLN A 29 21.29 19.03 -36.23
N THR A 30 22.07 20.11 -36.26
CA THR A 30 22.53 20.81 -35.05
C THR A 30 21.36 21.34 -34.23
N LEU A 31 20.40 22.00 -34.88
CA LEU A 31 19.21 22.53 -34.19
C LEU A 31 18.39 21.40 -33.53
N SER A 32 18.17 20.30 -34.25
CA SER A 32 17.47 19.12 -33.74
C SER A 32 18.16 18.51 -32.51
N LEU A 33 19.50 18.43 -32.54
CA LEU A 33 20.28 17.93 -31.41
C LEU A 33 20.16 18.84 -30.18
N VAL A 34 20.27 20.16 -30.36
CA VAL A 34 20.14 21.14 -29.27
C VAL A 34 18.75 21.11 -28.65
N LEU A 35 17.70 21.06 -29.47
CA LEU A 35 16.32 20.95 -28.98
C LEU A 35 16.08 19.65 -28.21
N SER A 36 16.63 18.54 -28.70
CA SER A 36 16.50 17.23 -28.03
C SER A 36 17.22 17.22 -26.68
N LEU A 37 18.42 17.81 -26.62
CA LEU A 37 19.19 17.96 -25.38
C LEU A 37 18.43 18.81 -24.35
N ALA A 38 17.92 19.97 -24.78
CA ALA A 38 17.15 20.87 -23.92
C ALA A 38 15.87 20.19 -23.39
N LEU A 39 15.16 19.46 -24.25
CA LEU A 39 13.98 18.71 -23.88
C LEU A 39 14.30 17.65 -22.80
N VAL A 40 15.34 16.85 -23.00
CA VAL A 40 15.70 15.77 -22.07
C VAL A 40 16.18 16.33 -20.73
N ALA A 41 17.07 17.34 -20.75
CA ALA A 41 17.56 17.98 -19.53
C ALA A 41 16.40 18.59 -18.72
N LEU A 42 15.59 19.46 -19.33
CA LEU A 42 14.47 20.14 -18.67
C LEU A 42 13.50 19.12 -18.05
N ASN A 43 13.07 18.13 -18.82
CA ASN A 43 12.09 17.15 -18.33
C ASN A 43 12.66 16.23 -17.25
N SER A 44 13.94 15.87 -17.33
CA SER A 44 14.60 15.10 -16.27
C SER A 44 14.72 15.93 -15.00
N GLY A 45 15.04 17.23 -15.11
CA GLY A 45 15.03 18.15 -13.98
C GLY A 45 13.64 18.32 -13.35
N LEU A 46 12.57 18.36 -14.17
CA LEU A 46 11.18 18.37 -13.67
C LEU A 46 10.82 17.08 -12.91
N VAL A 47 11.28 15.92 -13.37
CA VAL A 47 11.13 14.66 -12.63
C VAL A 47 11.87 14.73 -11.28
N GLY A 48 13.10 15.26 -11.26
CA GLY A 48 13.87 15.44 -10.03
C GLY A 48 13.21 16.39 -9.03
N LEU A 49 12.71 17.54 -9.52
CA LEU A 49 11.93 18.50 -8.73
C LEU A 49 10.69 17.83 -8.13
N PHE A 50 9.98 17.03 -8.92
CA PHE A 50 8.82 16.30 -8.43
C PHE A 50 9.19 15.30 -7.33
N LEU A 51 10.15 14.41 -7.59
CA LEU A 51 10.56 13.39 -6.61
C LEU A 51 10.98 14.05 -5.30
N TRP A 52 11.66 15.19 -5.38
CA TRP A 52 12.00 15.99 -4.22
C TRP A 52 10.76 16.53 -3.49
N ASP A 53 9.82 17.15 -4.20
CA ASP A 53 8.59 17.70 -3.62
C ASP A 53 7.67 16.62 -3.02
N PHE A 54 7.73 15.40 -3.55
CA PHE A 54 7.05 14.24 -2.97
C PHE A 54 7.65 13.82 -1.61
N HIS A 55 8.99 13.80 -1.51
CA HIS A 55 9.69 13.44 -0.27
C HIS A 55 9.74 14.56 0.77
N HIS A 56 9.62 15.81 0.34
CA HIS A 56 9.70 17.00 1.18
C HIS A 56 8.48 17.89 0.97
N PRO A 57 7.29 17.40 1.35
CA PRO A 57 6.05 18.12 1.15
C PRO A 57 6.10 19.50 1.78
N VAL A 58 5.36 20.45 1.19
CA VAL A 58 5.25 21.85 1.62
C VAL A 58 6.53 22.69 1.45
N ARG A 59 7.72 22.09 1.42
CA ARG A 59 9.00 22.85 1.34
C ARG A 59 9.13 23.65 0.06
N LEU A 60 8.63 23.15 -1.07
CA LEU A 60 8.65 23.88 -2.34
C LEU A 60 7.76 25.12 -2.29
N ILE A 61 6.54 25.00 -1.76
CA ILE A 61 5.61 26.13 -1.68
C ILE A 61 6.08 27.18 -0.67
N THR A 62 6.65 26.76 0.47
CA THR A 62 7.32 27.66 1.43
C THR A 62 8.43 28.47 0.74
N LEU A 63 9.26 27.81 -0.08
CA LEU A 63 10.31 28.49 -0.86
C LEU A 63 9.71 29.54 -1.82
N LEU A 64 8.63 29.18 -2.52
CA LEU A 64 7.96 30.07 -3.47
C LEU A 64 7.22 31.23 -2.79
N GLN A 65 6.81 31.07 -1.54
CA GLN A 65 6.17 32.12 -0.73
C GLN A 65 7.18 33.09 -0.10
N GLY A 66 8.48 32.87 -0.30
CA GLY A 66 9.54 33.66 0.32
C GLY A 66 9.71 33.39 1.82
N GLU A 67 9.11 32.31 2.32
CA GLU A 67 9.29 31.87 3.70
C GLU A 67 10.65 31.16 3.88
N LYS A 68 11.11 31.06 5.13
CA LYS A 68 12.42 30.50 5.46
C LYS A 68 12.48 29.00 5.10
N VAL A 69 13.34 28.68 4.13
CA VAL A 69 13.72 27.29 3.79
C VAL A 69 15.20 27.11 4.10
N TYR A 70 15.50 26.18 5.01
CA TYR A 70 16.89 25.91 5.41
C TYR A 70 17.77 25.46 4.22
N ARG A 71 19.04 25.84 4.26
CA ARG A 71 20.03 25.52 3.21
C ARG A 71 20.10 24.02 2.90
N TYR A 72 19.91 23.16 3.90
CA TYR A 72 19.82 21.71 3.73
C TYR A 72 18.84 21.30 2.62
N TYR A 73 17.62 21.85 2.65
CA TYR A 73 16.57 21.53 1.69
C TYR A 73 16.89 22.05 0.29
N LEU A 74 17.52 23.23 0.19
CA LEU A 74 17.97 23.79 -1.09
C LEU A 74 19.08 22.95 -1.74
N VAL A 75 20.06 22.51 -0.96
CA VAL A 75 21.13 21.61 -1.44
C VAL A 75 20.55 20.27 -1.86
N LEU A 76 19.60 19.74 -1.09
CA LEU A 76 18.93 18.49 -1.41
C LEU A 76 18.12 18.59 -2.70
N LEU A 77 17.37 19.67 -2.90
CA LEU A 77 16.65 19.96 -4.15
C LEU A 77 17.61 19.96 -5.34
N ALA A 78 18.71 20.72 -5.25
CA ALA A 78 19.72 20.78 -6.31
C ALA A 78 20.31 19.40 -6.64
N ARG A 79 20.59 18.57 -5.61
CA ARG A 79 21.09 17.20 -5.79
C ARG A 79 20.05 16.30 -6.47
N PHE A 80 18.78 16.39 -6.09
CA PHE A 80 17.70 15.61 -6.71
C PHE A 80 17.53 15.96 -8.18
N VAL A 81 17.49 17.25 -8.51
CA VAL A 81 17.39 17.75 -9.89
C VAL A 81 18.60 17.28 -10.72
N LEU A 82 19.82 17.50 -10.22
CA LEU A 82 21.04 17.09 -10.91
C LEU A 82 21.10 15.56 -11.11
N ALA A 83 20.77 14.78 -10.09
CA ALA A 83 20.75 13.33 -10.19
C ALA A 83 19.74 12.85 -11.25
N ALA A 84 18.54 13.44 -11.27
CA ALA A 84 17.53 13.12 -12.26
C ALA A 84 17.99 13.50 -13.68
N GLU A 85 18.61 14.66 -13.87
CA GLU A 85 19.21 15.07 -15.16
C GLU A 85 20.28 14.10 -15.63
N VAL A 86 21.22 13.72 -14.75
CA VAL A 86 22.30 12.77 -15.09
C VAL A 86 21.71 11.40 -15.49
N VAL A 87 20.75 10.89 -14.71
CA VAL A 87 20.10 9.61 -15.00
C VAL A 87 19.30 9.68 -16.31
N GLY A 88 18.49 10.72 -16.50
CA GLY A 88 17.69 10.92 -17.70
C GLY A 88 18.55 11.07 -18.95
N MET A 89 19.63 11.84 -18.88
CA MET A 89 20.57 12.01 -19.98
C MET A 89 21.32 10.71 -20.31
N GLY A 90 21.72 9.95 -19.28
CA GLY A 90 22.35 8.65 -19.44
C GLY A 90 21.43 7.62 -20.11
N LEU A 91 20.18 7.52 -19.65
CA LEU A 91 19.15 6.67 -20.25
C LEU A 91 18.86 7.06 -21.70
N TRP A 92 18.76 8.36 -21.98
CA TRP A 92 18.53 8.88 -23.32
C TRP A 92 19.68 8.54 -24.27
N ILE A 93 20.93 8.87 -23.91
CA ILE A 93 22.13 8.59 -24.72
C ILE A 93 22.31 7.08 -24.93
N GLY A 94 22.15 6.28 -23.88
CA GLY A 94 22.25 4.82 -23.96
C GLY A 94 21.19 4.24 -24.89
N SER A 95 19.95 4.71 -24.82
CA SER A 95 18.87 4.27 -25.71
C SER A 95 19.09 4.69 -27.17
N ALA A 96 19.69 5.86 -27.42
CA ALA A 96 20.03 6.31 -28.76
C ALA A 96 21.17 5.49 -29.35
N TYR A 97 22.19 5.17 -28.54
CA TYR A 97 23.29 4.30 -28.92
C TYR A 97 22.82 2.89 -29.29
N LEU A 98 21.94 2.29 -28.49
CA LEU A 98 21.33 1.00 -28.79
C LEU A 98 20.59 1.03 -30.13
N ARG A 99 19.86 2.12 -30.42
CA ARG A 99 19.13 2.28 -31.68
C ARG A 99 20.03 2.38 -32.89
N VAL A 100 21.13 3.14 -32.78
CA VAL A 100 22.16 3.22 -33.83
C VAL A 100 22.75 1.85 -34.10
N ARG A 101 23.10 1.09 -33.04
CA ARG A 101 23.64 -0.27 -33.17
C ARG A 101 22.64 -1.24 -33.79
N ALA A 102 21.38 -1.16 -33.38
CA ALA A 102 20.33 -2.09 -33.80
C ALA A 102 19.90 -1.91 -35.27
N HIS A 103 19.89 -0.66 -35.76
CA HIS A 103 19.28 -0.33 -37.04
C HIS A 103 20.21 0.36 -38.04
N GLY A 104 21.49 0.58 -37.70
CA GLY A 104 22.43 1.30 -38.58
C GLY A 104 22.03 2.74 -38.88
N MET A 105 21.21 3.35 -38.01
CA MET A 105 20.71 4.72 -38.17
C MET A 105 21.80 5.73 -37.83
N GLY A 106 21.77 6.92 -38.47
CA GLY A 106 22.63 8.04 -38.07
C GLY A 106 22.37 8.47 -36.62
N TRP A 107 23.41 8.96 -35.95
CA TRP A 107 23.35 9.39 -34.54
C TRP A 107 22.28 10.46 -34.29
N VAL A 108 22.26 11.53 -35.08
CA VAL A 108 21.35 12.66 -34.87
C VAL A 108 19.86 12.25 -34.95
N PRO A 109 19.40 11.51 -35.99
CA PRO A 109 18.04 10.95 -36.01
C PRO A 109 17.71 10.05 -34.82
N ALA A 110 18.64 9.18 -34.40
CA ALA A 110 18.41 8.26 -33.28
C ALA A 110 18.22 9.03 -31.96
N VAL A 111 19.07 10.03 -31.71
CA VAL A 111 19.02 10.90 -30.54
C VAL A 111 17.71 11.70 -30.49
N HIS A 112 17.29 12.27 -31.62
CA HIS A 112 16.01 13.01 -31.70
C HIS A 112 14.80 12.10 -31.44
N GLN A 113 14.74 10.91 -32.07
CA GLN A 113 13.62 9.98 -31.83
C GLN A 113 13.56 9.50 -30.38
N ARG A 114 14.71 9.41 -29.70
CA ARG A 114 14.80 8.99 -28.30
C ARG A 114 14.54 10.11 -27.30
N ALA A 115 14.44 11.36 -27.73
CA ALA A 115 14.05 12.47 -26.88
C ALA A 115 12.52 12.56 -26.70
N LEU A 116 11.75 12.00 -27.63
CA LEU A 116 10.29 12.08 -27.59
C LEU A 116 9.64 11.50 -26.30
N PRO A 117 10.14 10.41 -25.67
CA PRO A 117 9.65 9.89 -24.38
C PRO A 117 9.65 10.88 -23.22
N PHE A 118 10.36 12.00 -23.36
CA PHE A 118 10.40 13.07 -22.37
C PHE A 118 9.31 14.12 -22.60
N ILE A 119 8.64 14.16 -23.77
CA ILE A 119 7.55 15.10 -24.06
C ILE A 119 6.39 14.99 -23.05
N PRO A 120 5.91 13.79 -22.65
CA PRO A 120 4.85 13.68 -21.65
C PRO A 120 5.18 14.40 -20.34
N TYR A 121 6.46 14.55 -20.00
CA TYR A 121 6.90 15.18 -18.76
C TYR A 121 6.76 16.72 -18.76
N LEU A 122 6.43 17.33 -19.91
CA LEU A 122 6.15 18.77 -19.98
C LEU A 122 4.91 19.17 -19.18
N VAL A 123 4.04 18.22 -18.85
CA VAL A 123 2.85 18.46 -18.02
C VAL A 123 3.12 18.34 -16.52
N LEU A 124 4.33 17.89 -16.11
CA LEU A 124 4.71 17.78 -14.70
C LEU A 124 4.49 19.07 -13.89
N PRO A 125 4.73 20.29 -14.43
CA PRO A 125 4.43 21.53 -13.72
C PRO A 125 2.96 21.67 -13.31
N LEU A 126 2.01 21.07 -14.06
CA LEU A 126 0.59 21.11 -13.72
C LEU A 126 0.28 20.35 -12.43
N SER A 127 1.13 19.40 -12.01
CA SER A 127 0.96 18.73 -10.72
C SER A 127 1.08 19.70 -9.53
N MET A 128 1.71 20.86 -9.72
CA MET A 128 1.78 21.93 -8.72
C MET A 128 0.44 22.66 -8.52
N LEU A 129 -0.54 22.48 -9.42
CA LEU A 129 -1.91 22.98 -9.19
C LEU A 129 -2.53 22.37 -7.92
N ARG A 130 -2.01 21.23 -7.46
CA ARG A 130 -2.35 20.64 -6.16
C ARG A 130 -2.12 21.56 -4.97
N TYR A 131 -1.42 22.68 -5.11
CA TYR A 131 -1.25 23.66 -4.03
C TYR A 131 -2.37 24.71 -3.98
N ARG A 132 -3.14 24.83 -5.08
CA ARG A 132 -4.20 25.84 -5.24
C ARG A 132 -5.59 25.23 -5.39
N VAL A 133 -5.69 24.06 -6.03
CA VAL A 133 -6.96 23.42 -6.39
C VAL A 133 -7.05 22.08 -5.68
N HIS A 134 -7.90 22.05 -4.64
CA HIS A 134 -8.03 20.92 -3.71
C HIS A 134 -9.42 20.27 -3.66
N PRO A 135 -10.20 20.17 -4.76
CA PRO A 135 -11.58 19.70 -4.67
C PRO A 135 -11.70 18.28 -4.07
N LEU A 136 -10.61 17.50 -4.03
CA LEU A 136 -10.57 16.12 -3.54
C LEU A 136 -9.38 15.82 -2.60
N GLY A 137 -8.72 16.85 -2.04
CA GLY A 137 -7.72 16.74 -0.98
C GLY A 137 -6.24 17.01 -1.33
N VAL A 138 -5.43 17.23 -0.28
CA VAL A 138 -4.02 17.70 -0.34
C VAL A 138 -3.02 16.71 0.27
N THR A 139 -3.50 15.71 1.00
CA THR A 139 -2.65 14.84 1.82
C THR A 139 -1.71 14.01 0.95
N TYR A 140 -0.41 14.16 1.19
CA TYR A 140 0.66 13.48 0.47
C TYR A 140 0.62 11.96 0.77
N GLY A 141 0.82 11.15 -0.28
CA GLY A 141 0.89 9.68 -0.20
C GLY A 141 -0.13 8.98 -1.09
N SER A 142 -1.40 9.41 -1.07
CA SER A 142 -2.50 8.84 -1.87
C SER A 142 -3.46 9.94 -2.34
N SER A 143 -2.94 10.99 -2.99
CA SER A 143 -3.79 12.00 -3.60
C SER A 143 -4.00 11.69 -5.08
N ILE A 144 -5.13 12.13 -5.65
CA ILE A 144 -5.39 12.06 -7.09
C ILE A 144 -4.25 12.67 -7.90
N TRP A 145 -3.65 13.76 -7.41
CA TRP A 145 -2.50 14.40 -8.03
C TRP A 145 -1.26 13.50 -8.10
N PHE A 146 -1.02 12.69 -7.07
CA PHE A 146 0.05 11.68 -7.11
C PHE A 146 -0.24 10.62 -8.19
N PHE A 147 -1.46 10.12 -8.29
CA PHE A 147 -1.81 9.13 -9.31
C PHE A 147 -1.70 9.67 -10.74
N LEU A 148 -2.23 10.87 -11.01
CA LEU A 148 -2.11 11.52 -12.32
C LEU A 148 -0.64 11.63 -12.77
N LEU A 149 0.23 11.87 -11.82
CA LEU A 149 1.64 12.03 -12.04
C LEU A 149 2.38 10.70 -12.26
N VAL A 150 2.04 9.67 -11.49
CA VAL A 150 2.55 8.32 -11.75
C VAL A 150 2.15 7.85 -13.16
N LEU A 151 0.96 8.21 -13.67
CA LEU A 151 0.57 7.93 -15.06
C LEU A 151 1.52 8.62 -16.05
N VAL A 152 1.80 9.91 -15.85
CA VAL A 152 2.70 10.68 -16.73
C VAL A 152 4.10 10.06 -16.75
N LEU A 153 4.67 9.76 -15.57
CA LEU A 153 5.97 9.11 -15.43
C LEU A 153 6.00 7.74 -16.13
N SER A 154 4.97 6.93 -15.89
CA SER A 154 4.84 5.59 -16.47
C SER A 154 4.74 5.63 -17.99
N ALA A 155 4.06 6.62 -18.57
CA ALA A 155 3.92 6.74 -20.03
C ALA A 155 5.27 6.96 -20.71
N GLY A 156 6.09 7.89 -20.19
CA GLY A 156 7.44 8.13 -20.73
C GLY A 156 8.37 6.93 -20.55
N LEU A 157 8.35 6.29 -19.36
CA LEU A 157 9.17 5.11 -19.08
C LEU A 157 8.78 3.89 -19.93
N ALA A 158 7.50 3.61 -20.09
CA ALA A 158 7.01 2.51 -20.91
C ALA A 158 7.32 2.71 -22.40
N TRP A 159 7.30 3.95 -22.87
CA TRP A 159 7.71 4.25 -24.23
C TRP A 159 9.22 4.04 -24.43
N LEU A 160 10.05 4.62 -23.56
CA LEU A 160 11.50 4.47 -23.60
C LEU A 160 11.92 2.99 -23.50
N GLY A 161 11.42 2.30 -22.47
CA GLY A 161 11.71 0.90 -22.19
C GLY A 161 11.25 -0.03 -23.31
N GLY A 162 10.08 0.21 -23.89
CA GLY A 162 9.62 -0.59 -25.02
C GLY A 162 10.42 -0.36 -26.29
N GLY A 163 10.88 0.87 -26.54
CA GLY A 163 11.82 1.09 -27.63
C GLY A 163 13.17 0.41 -27.38
N ILE A 164 13.69 0.39 -26.15
CA ILE A 164 14.94 -0.32 -25.82
C ILE A 164 14.78 -1.83 -26.07
N ALA A 165 13.65 -2.41 -25.64
CA ALA A 165 13.37 -3.82 -25.85
C ALA A 165 13.33 -4.20 -27.33
N GLN A 166 12.76 -3.34 -28.19
CA GLN A 166 12.75 -3.54 -29.65
C GLN A 166 14.16 -3.54 -30.24
N ASP A 167 15.00 -2.57 -29.85
CA ASP A 167 16.38 -2.47 -30.34
C ASP A 167 17.23 -3.68 -29.91
N LEU A 168 17.14 -4.08 -28.63
CA LEU A 168 17.81 -5.28 -28.13
C LEU A 168 17.36 -6.54 -28.87
N GLN A 169 16.08 -6.62 -29.21
CA GLN A 169 15.55 -7.71 -30.00
C GLN A 169 16.12 -7.73 -31.43
N ALA A 170 16.28 -6.56 -32.06
CA ALA A 170 16.90 -6.45 -33.37
C ALA A 170 18.39 -6.85 -33.33
N LEU A 171 19.12 -6.49 -32.26
CA LEU A 171 20.52 -6.86 -32.05
C LEU A 171 20.75 -8.35 -31.81
N THR A 172 19.79 -9.03 -31.16
CA THR A 172 19.94 -10.43 -30.74
C THR A 172 19.43 -11.44 -31.77
N THR A 173 18.71 -11.01 -32.82
CA THR A 173 18.10 -11.94 -33.77
C THR A 173 18.97 -12.21 -35.01
N SER A 174 19.78 -13.27 -34.96
CA SER A 174 20.14 -14.05 -36.15
C SER A 174 19.05 -15.10 -36.42
N ALA A 175 18.22 -14.90 -37.44
CA ALA A 175 17.49 -15.91 -38.22
C ALA A 175 16.67 -17.05 -37.55
N ALA A 176 16.47 -17.13 -36.24
CA ALA A 176 15.68 -18.21 -35.61
C ALA A 176 14.50 -17.70 -34.76
N ARG A 177 13.29 -17.65 -35.35
CA ARG A 177 12.04 -17.89 -34.60
C ARG A 177 11.75 -19.38 -34.78
N PRO A 178 11.47 -20.19 -33.74
CA PRO A 178 10.34 -20.00 -32.82
C PRO A 178 10.48 -20.65 -31.40
N ARG A 179 10.29 -19.89 -30.29
CA ARG A 179 9.92 -20.48 -28.96
C ARG A 179 9.42 -19.46 -27.93
N ARG A 180 8.84 -18.33 -28.37
CA ARG A 180 8.37 -17.25 -27.48
C ARG A 180 7.24 -17.70 -26.53
N TRP A 181 6.43 -18.68 -26.95
CA TRP A 181 5.21 -19.06 -26.23
C TRP A 181 5.49 -19.92 -25.00
N PHE A 182 6.51 -20.78 -25.07
CA PHE A 182 6.93 -21.60 -23.92
C PHE A 182 7.53 -20.73 -22.81
N ARG A 183 8.33 -19.70 -23.15
CA ARG A 183 9.00 -18.84 -22.16
C ARG A 183 8.03 -18.00 -21.31
N GLY A 184 6.92 -17.52 -21.87
CA GLY A 184 5.97 -16.67 -21.15
C GLY A 184 5.28 -17.38 -19.98
N ARG A 185 4.83 -18.63 -20.18
CA ARG A 185 4.20 -19.44 -19.11
C ARG A 185 5.16 -19.69 -17.96
N TYR A 186 6.40 -20.10 -18.23
CA TYR A 186 7.40 -20.34 -17.17
C TYR A 186 7.77 -19.05 -16.44
N LEU A 187 7.86 -17.92 -17.16
CA LEU A 187 8.07 -16.61 -16.52
C LEU A 187 6.93 -16.28 -15.57
N VAL A 188 5.67 -16.50 -15.97
CA VAL A 188 4.51 -16.28 -15.10
C VAL A 188 4.51 -17.20 -13.89
N LEU A 189 4.84 -18.49 -14.06
CA LEU A 189 4.97 -19.41 -12.93
C LEU A 189 6.08 -18.99 -11.97
N LEU A 190 7.22 -18.52 -12.49
CA LEU A 190 8.31 -17.99 -11.68
C LEU A 190 7.88 -16.75 -10.90
N MET A 191 7.21 -15.79 -11.55
CA MET A 191 6.71 -14.58 -10.88
C MET A 191 5.66 -14.91 -9.82
N ALA A 192 4.74 -15.84 -10.11
CA ALA A 192 3.75 -16.32 -9.14
C ALA A 192 4.42 -17.03 -7.95
N ALA A 193 5.48 -17.82 -8.19
CA ALA A 193 6.25 -18.46 -7.13
C ALA A 193 7.01 -17.43 -6.27
N VAL A 194 7.61 -16.40 -6.88
CA VAL A 194 8.28 -15.31 -6.14
C VAL A 194 7.27 -14.55 -5.27
N TYR A 195 6.10 -14.21 -5.81
CA TYR A 195 5.02 -13.60 -5.04
C TYR A 195 4.58 -14.50 -3.88
N PHE A 196 4.33 -15.78 -4.16
CA PHE A 196 3.92 -16.75 -3.15
C PHE A 196 4.95 -16.86 -2.02
N CYS A 197 6.21 -17.11 -2.35
CA CYS A 197 7.26 -17.24 -1.34
C CYS A 197 7.43 -15.96 -0.51
N THR A 198 7.36 -14.78 -1.16
CA THR A 198 7.53 -13.50 -0.48
C THR A 198 6.38 -13.24 0.48
N PHE A 199 5.14 -13.27 0.00
CA PHE A 199 4.01 -12.89 0.82
C PHE A 199 3.57 -13.98 1.79
N ALA A 200 3.71 -15.27 1.47
CA ALA A 200 3.45 -16.34 2.44
C ALA A 200 4.45 -16.24 3.60
N PHE A 201 5.72 -15.95 3.32
CA PHE A 201 6.71 -15.68 4.36
C PHE A 201 6.34 -14.47 5.21
N LEU A 202 5.89 -13.38 4.62
CA LEU A 202 5.50 -12.17 5.36
C LEU A 202 4.25 -12.38 6.21
N SER A 203 3.17 -12.96 5.66
CA SER A 203 1.94 -13.24 6.41
C SER A 203 2.18 -14.24 7.54
N VAL A 204 2.96 -15.31 7.30
CA VAL A 204 3.35 -16.25 8.36
C VAL A 204 4.22 -15.58 9.41
N SER A 205 5.17 -14.73 9.01
CA SER A 205 6.01 -13.99 9.96
C SER A 205 5.19 -13.04 10.84
N GLN A 206 4.17 -12.40 10.26
CA GLN A 206 3.25 -11.53 10.99
C GLN A 206 2.49 -12.33 12.06
N HIS A 207 2.02 -13.53 11.72
CA HIS A 207 1.44 -14.45 12.70
C HIS A 207 2.46 -14.85 13.77
N ASP A 208 3.64 -15.34 13.38
CA ASP A 208 4.67 -15.79 14.33
C ASP A 208 5.15 -14.67 15.29
N SER A 209 5.00 -13.40 14.91
CA SER A 209 5.28 -12.23 15.75
C SER A 209 4.05 -11.64 16.47
N PHE A 210 2.97 -12.42 16.63
CA PHE A 210 1.74 -12.04 17.35
C PHE A 210 1.01 -10.80 16.80
N ARG A 211 1.07 -10.61 15.47
CA ARG A 211 0.49 -9.45 14.75
C ARG A 211 -0.71 -9.85 13.85
N THR A 212 -1.38 -10.94 14.20
CA THR A 212 -2.66 -11.39 13.61
C THR A 212 -3.77 -11.32 14.64
N HIS A 213 -5.01 -11.13 14.22
CA HIS A 213 -6.06 -10.56 15.06
C HIS A 213 -7.15 -11.58 15.37
N ALA A 214 -7.80 -11.43 16.53
CA ALA A 214 -8.92 -12.28 16.93
C ALA A 214 -10.08 -12.18 15.93
N GLN A 215 -10.38 -10.96 15.47
CA GLN A 215 -11.57 -10.69 14.67
C GLN A 215 -11.56 -11.41 13.32
N ASP A 216 -10.40 -11.43 12.68
CA ASP A 216 -10.23 -12.01 11.36
C ASP A 216 -9.65 -13.42 11.50
N LEU A 217 -8.32 -13.58 11.60
CA LEU A 217 -7.70 -14.91 11.61
C LEU A 217 -8.22 -15.80 12.75
N GLY A 218 -8.39 -15.26 13.96
CA GLY A 218 -8.79 -16.02 15.14
C GLY A 218 -10.14 -16.72 14.99
N THR A 219 -11.19 -15.99 14.59
CA THR A 219 -12.53 -16.59 14.40
C THR A 219 -12.58 -17.56 13.23
N MET A 220 -11.81 -17.30 12.16
CA MET A 220 -11.78 -18.17 10.98
C MET A 220 -11.03 -19.47 11.25
N ASP A 221 -9.89 -19.39 11.93
CA ASP A 221 -9.15 -20.55 12.36
C ASP A 221 -9.97 -21.40 13.36
N GLN A 222 -10.58 -20.77 14.37
CA GLN A 222 -11.41 -21.50 15.33
C GLN A 222 -12.58 -22.22 14.66
N ALA A 223 -13.28 -21.56 13.73
CA ALA A 223 -14.37 -22.17 12.97
C ALA A 223 -13.89 -23.36 12.12
N THR A 224 -12.74 -23.22 11.45
CA THR A 224 -12.13 -24.30 10.65
C THR A 224 -11.75 -25.48 11.54
N TRP A 225 -11.11 -25.21 12.67
CA TRP A 225 -10.71 -26.21 13.65
C TRP A 225 -11.92 -26.93 14.26
N ASN A 226 -12.93 -26.20 14.71
CA ASN A 226 -14.16 -26.78 15.25
C ASN A 226 -14.88 -27.66 14.22
N THR A 227 -14.92 -27.23 12.96
CA THR A 227 -15.49 -28.02 11.85
C THR A 227 -14.76 -29.34 11.69
N SER A 228 -13.42 -29.34 11.76
CA SER A 228 -12.60 -30.57 11.68
C SER A 228 -12.87 -31.56 12.84
N ARG A 229 -13.50 -31.08 13.93
CA ARG A 229 -13.88 -31.85 15.13
C ARG A 229 -15.39 -32.10 15.24
N GLY A 230 -16.15 -31.86 14.17
CA GLY A 230 -17.60 -32.12 14.11
C GLY A 230 -18.51 -30.98 14.58
N ARG A 231 -17.94 -29.84 15.02
CA ARG A 231 -18.68 -28.61 15.34
C ARG A 231 -18.70 -27.69 14.13
N ILE A 232 -19.63 -27.93 13.22
CA ILE A 232 -19.63 -27.34 11.88
C ILE A 232 -19.77 -25.81 11.94
N LEU A 233 -18.70 -25.11 11.56
CA LEU A 233 -18.58 -23.65 11.44
C LEU A 233 -18.83 -22.86 12.74
N GLU A 234 -18.71 -23.52 13.89
CA GLU A 234 -18.87 -22.89 15.20
C GLU A 234 -17.61 -22.13 15.64
N PHE A 235 -17.79 -20.94 16.21
CA PHE A 235 -16.71 -20.15 16.83
C PHE A 235 -17.24 -19.43 18.09
N THR A 236 -16.35 -18.88 18.90
CA THR A 236 -16.77 -18.09 20.07
C THR A 236 -17.02 -16.64 19.65
N PRO A 237 -18.20 -16.05 19.95
CA PRO A 237 -18.49 -14.67 19.58
C PRO A 237 -17.53 -13.71 20.29
N LEU A 238 -17.00 -12.75 19.53
CA LEU A 238 -16.02 -11.76 20.03
C LEU A 238 -16.67 -10.71 20.93
N LEU A 239 -17.97 -10.47 20.76
CA LEU A 239 -18.77 -9.55 21.54
C LEU A 239 -19.90 -10.39 22.15
N SER A 240 -19.92 -10.52 23.48
CA SER A 240 -20.97 -11.26 24.18
C SER A 240 -22.01 -10.30 24.75
N LEU A 241 -23.28 -10.71 24.75
CA LEU A 241 -24.34 -9.96 25.44
C LEU A 241 -24.03 -9.86 26.95
N PRO A 242 -24.40 -8.77 27.64
CA PRO A 242 -23.92 -8.45 28.99
C PRO A 242 -24.25 -9.43 30.12
N SER A 243 -25.09 -10.45 29.91
CA SER A 243 -25.77 -11.15 31.01
C SER A 243 -26.02 -12.66 30.85
N GLY A 244 -25.26 -13.36 29.98
CA GLY A 244 -25.33 -14.84 29.91
C GLY A 244 -24.02 -15.50 29.51
N PRO A 245 -23.83 -16.81 29.78
CA PRO A 245 -22.67 -17.55 29.25
C PRO A 245 -22.66 -17.41 27.73
N SER A 246 -21.52 -17.04 27.16
CA SER A 246 -21.40 -16.87 25.71
C SER A 246 -21.69 -18.21 25.03
N ARG A 247 -22.76 -18.24 24.26
CA ARG A 247 -23.12 -19.37 23.41
C ARG A 247 -22.18 -19.36 22.19
N PRO A 248 -21.83 -20.52 21.60
CA PRO A 248 -21.10 -20.53 20.35
C PRO A 248 -21.94 -19.80 19.28
N ASP A 249 -21.23 -19.12 18.37
CA ASP A 249 -21.81 -18.47 17.20
C ASP A 249 -21.43 -19.27 15.95
N ASN A 250 -22.10 -19.03 14.82
CA ASN A 250 -21.85 -19.77 13.59
C ASN A 250 -21.50 -18.85 12.41
N ARG A 251 -20.50 -19.23 11.60
CA ARG A 251 -20.06 -18.39 10.47
C ARG A 251 -21.14 -18.08 9.44
N LEU A 252 -22.18 -18.91 9.35
CA LEU A 252 -23.28 -18.73 8.39
C LEU A 252 -24.32 -17.69 8.83
N ILE A 253 -24.19 -17.11 10.03
CA ILE A 253 -25.11 -16.09 10.53
C ILE A 253 -25.00 -14.81 9.71
N GLY A 254 -26.16 -14.18 9.45
CA GLY A 254 -26.26 -12.93 8.70
C GLY A 254 -26.08 -13.07 7.18
N GLY A 255 -26.22 -14.28 6.63
CA GLY A 255 -26.28 -14.50 5.17
C GLY A 255 -24.95 -14.25 4.45
N LYS A 256 -23.89 -14.94 4.89
CA LYS A 256 -22.54 -14.86 4.28
C LYS A 256 -22.20 -16.05 3.38
N MET A 257 -22.90 -17.18 3.55
CA MET A 257 -22.63 -18.51 2.98
C MET A 257 -21.17 -18.81 2.59
N GLU A 258 -20.31 -19.05 3.58
CA GLU A 258 -18.88 -19.33 3.41
C GLU A 258 -18.57 -20.85 3.50
N LEU A 259 -19.18 -21.67 2.64
CA LEU A 259 -19.02 -23.13 2.69
C LEU A 259 -17.61 -23.64 2.30
N ILE A 260 -16.73 -22.78 1.79
CA ILE A 260 -15.32 -23.10 1.50
C ILE A 260 -14.55 -23.55 2.75
N PHE A 261 -15.03 -23.21 3.95
CA PHE A 261 -14.46 -23.70 5.20
C PHE A 261 -14.58 -25.22 5.39
N LEU A 262 -15.53 -25.89 4.72
CA LEU A 262 -15.68 -27.36 4.81
C LEU A 262 -14.47 -28.10 4.22
N PRO A 263 -14.04 -27.86 2.96
CA PRO A 263 -12.81 -28.47 2.45
C PRO A 263 -11.54 -27.96 3.17
N LEU A 264 -11.52 -26.71 3.67
CA LEU A 264 -10.39 -26.22 4.48
C LEU A 264 -10.26 -27.00 5.80
N ALA A 265 -11.38 -27.31 6.45
CA ALA A 265 -11.41 -28.11 7.68
C ALA A 265 -10.91 -29.55 7.46
N ALA A 266 -11.08 -30.12 6.27
CA ALA A 266 -10.49 -31.41 5.93
C ALA A 266 -8.95 -31.35 5.90
N LEU A 267 -8.35 -30.21 5.52
CA LEU A 267 -6.90 -30.02 5.56
C LEU A 267 -6.36 -29.93 7.00
N TYR A 268 -7.19 -29.53 7.97
CA TYR A 268 -6.81 -29.51 9.39
C TYR A 268 -6.61 -30.92 9.97
N TRP A 269 -7.08 -31.98 9.29
CA TRP A 269 -6.72 -33.36 9.64
C TRP A 269 -5.26 -33.69 9.32
N LEU A 270 -4.64 -32.97 8.38
CA LEU A 270 -3.21 -33.10 8.07
C LEU A 270 -2.38 -32.16 8.95
N TRP A 271 -2.79 -30.89 9.04
CA TRP A 271 -2.11 -29.88 9.82
C TRP A 271 -3.09 -28.81 10.30
N ALA A 272 -3.56 -28.95 11.55
CA ALA A 272 -4.36 -27.95 12.22
C ALA A 272 -3.45 -26.83 12.72
N ASP A 273 -3.34 -25.73 11.96
CA ASP A 273 -2.55 -24.55 12.32
C ASP A 273 -3.05 -23.31 11.56
N PRO A 274 -3.21 -22.14 12.21
CA PRO A 274 -3.68 -20.92 11.54
C PRO A 274 -2.81 -20.51 10.33
N ARG A 275 -1.52 -20.84 10.33
CA ARG A 275 -0.59 -20.53 9.24
C ARG A 275 -0.99 -21.21 7.93
N LEU A 276 -1.64 -22.37 7.99
CA LEU A 276 -2.15 -23.05 6.81
C LEU A 276 -3.13 -22.16 6.03
N LEU A 277 -4.03 -21.47 6.72
CA LEU A 277 -5.00 -20.58 6.08
C LEU A 277 -4.31 -19.40 5.39
N LEU A 278 -3.33 -18.78 6.04
CA LEU A 278 -2.54 -17.68 5.47
C LEU A 278 -1.78 -18.13 4.20
N ILE A 279 -1.13 -19.29 4.25
CA ILE A 279 -0.42 -19.88 3.11
C ILE A 279 -1.38 -20.16 1.94
N LEU A 280 -2.56 -20.72 2.23
CA LEU A 280 -3.56 -21.02 1.21
C LEU A 280 -4.13 -19.75 0.56
N GLN A 281 -4.40 -18.70 1.34
CA GLN A 281 -4.82 -17.41 0.80
C GLN A 281 -3.78 -16.85 -0.19
N THR A 282 -2.51 -16.79 0.21
CA THR A 282 -1.45 -16.33 -0.69
C THR A 282 -1.31 -17.23 -1.93
N LEU A 283 -1.43 -18.56 -1.78
CA LEU A 283 -1.39 -19.50 -2.90
C LEU A 283 -2.49 -19.23 -3.91
N PHE A 284 -3.72 -18.96 -3.46
CA PHE A 284 -4.86 -18.70 -4.33
C PHE A 284 -4.71 -17.38 -5.10
N LEU A 285 -4.19 -16.33 -4.46
CA LEU A 285 -3.85 -15.07 -5.13
C LEU A 285 -2.76 -15.26 -6.18
N ALA A 286 -1.68 -15.98 -5.85
CA ALA A 286 -0.63 -16.33 -6.81
C ALA A 286 -1.18 -17.15 -7.99
N TRP A 287 -2.05 -18.13 -7.70
CA TRP A 287 -2.71 -18.99 -8.68
C TRP A 287 -3.57 -18.20 -9.66
N GLY A 288 -4.23 -17.11 -9.23
CA GLY A 288 -5.02 -16.23 -10.09
C GLY A 288 -4.25 -15.66 -11.30
N THR A 289 -2.93 -15.57 -11.20
CA THR A 289 -2.06 -15.13 -12.30
C THR A 289 -2.09 -16.06 -13.51
N ILE A 290 -2.29 -17.37 -13.30
CA ILE A 290 -2.28 -18.38 -14.37
C ILE A 290 -3.47 -18.19 -15.33
N PRO A 291 -4.74 -18.19 -14.88
CA PRO A 291 -5.86 -17.92 -15.77
C PRO A 291 -5.83 -16.49 -16.33
N LEU A 292 -5.35 -15.49 -15.58
CA LEU A 292 -5.16 -14.13 -16.13
C LEU A 292 -4.20 -14.12 -17.32
N TYR A 293 -3.05 -14.80 -17.22
CA TYR A 293 -2.12 -14.93 -18.32
C TYR A 293 -2.76 -15.61 -19.54
N GLU A 294 -3.54 -16.66 -19.33
CA GLU A 294 -4.23 -17.37 -20.41
C GLU A 294 -5.29 -16.48 -21.08
N ILE A 295 -6.07 -15.72 -20.31
CA ILE A 295 -7.03 -14.72 -20.83
C ILE A 295 -6.28 -13.66 -21.65
N ALA A 296 -5.22 -13.08 -21.10
CA ALA A 296 -4.45 -12.03 -21.76
C ALA A 296 -3.77 -12.54 -23.03
N ARG A 297 -3.19 -13.74 -22.99
CA ARG A 297 -2.56 -14.34 -24.17
C ARG A 297 -3.58 -14.67 -25.25
N ASP A 298 -4.71 -15.24 -24.89
CA ASP A 298 -5.75 -15.61 -25.85
C ASP A 298 -6.39 -14.36 -26.48
N ARG A 299 -6.49 -13.25 -25.74
CA ARG A 299 -7.03 -11.98 -26.23
C ARG A 299 -6.03 -11.17 -27.04
N LEU A 300 -4.85 -10.91 -26.48
CA LEU A 300 -3.84 -10.01 -27.06
C LEU A 300 -3.01 -10.68 -28.16
N LYS A 301 -2.99 -12.02 -28.20
CA LYS A 301 -2.13 -12.81 -29.10
C LYS A 301 -0.64 -12.50 -28.97
N ASP A 302 -0.23 -11.93 -27.84
CA ASP A 302 1.16 -11.61 -27.49
C ASP A 302 1.47 -12.16 -26.10
N GLY A 303 2.34 -13.18 -26.06
CA GLY A 303 2.74 -13.84 -24.81
C GLY A 303 3.59 -12.95 -23.89
N MET A 304 4.30 -11.95 -24.42
CA MET A 304 5.07 -11.01 -23.60
C MET A 304 4.14 -9.96 -22.98
N ALA A 305 3.26 -9.35 -23.77
CA ALA A 305 2.25 -8.43 -23.25
C ALA A 305 1.36 -9.09 -22.19
N ALA A 306 0.97 -10.36 -22.42
CA ALA A 306 0.26 -11.16 -21.42
C ALA A 306 1.07 -11.38 -20.13
N SER A 307 2.38 -11.63 -20.24
CA SER A 307 3.26 -11.78 -19.07
C SER A 307 3.40 -10.47 -18.30
N LEU A 308 3.50 -9.32 -19.00
CA LEU A 308 3.60 -8.00 -18.39
C LEU A 308 2.32 -7.60 -17.63
N ILE A 309 1.13 -7.86 -18.18
CA ILE A 309 -0.13 -7.64 -17.45
C ILE A 309 -0.27 -8.59 -16.26
N SER A 310 0.21 -9.83 -16.38
CA SER A 310 0.25 -10.78 -15.27
C SER A 310 1.19 -10.29 -14.16
N ALA A 311 2.33 -9.71 -14.52
CA ALA A 311 3.23 -9.05 -13.57
C ALA A 311 2.59 -7.81 -12.92
N ALA A 312 1.82 -7.02 -13.68
CA ALA A 312 1.10 -5.87 -13.16
C ALA A 312 0.06 -6.28 -12.10
N TYR A 313 -0.63 -7.41 -12.29
CA TYR A 313 -1.51 -8.01 -11.29
C TYR A 313 -0.75 -8.39 -10.01
N LEU A 314 0.41 -9.06 -10.13
CA LEU A 314 1.22 -9.43 -8.97
C LEU A 314 1.84 -8.23 -8.23
N ALA A 315 2.04 -7.10 -8.91
CA ALA A 315 2.49 -5.83 -8.34
C ALA A 315 1.33 -4.91 -7.89
N TYR A 316 0.08 -5.34 -8.06
CA TYR A 316 -1.11 -4.52 -7.84
C TYR A 316 -1.32 -4.24 -6.35
N LEU A 317 -1.29 -2.98 -5.95
CA LEU A 317 -1.36 -2.58 -4.53
C LEU A 317 -2.58 -3.15 -3.78
N PRO A 318 -3.82 -3.11 -4.31
CA PRO A 318 -4.96 -3.76 -3.65
C PRO A 318 -4.78 -5.28 -3.48
N LEU A 319 -4.06 -5.97 -4.37
CA LEU A 319 -3.76 -7.40 -4.20
C LEU A 319 -2.86 -7.63 -2.98
N HIS A 320 -1.89 -6.74 -2.72
CA HIS A 320 -0.98 -6.85 -1.59
C HIS A 320 -1.70 -6.63 -0.27
N TYR A 321 -2.55 -5.60 -0.18
CA TYR A 321 -3.37 -5.35 1.02
C TYR A 321 -4.30 -6.51 1.32
N VAL A 322 -5.01 -7.04 0.32
CA VAL A 322 -5.88 -8.20 0.51
C VAL A 322 -5.12 -9.42 1.04
N ASN A 323 -3.88 -9.64 0.59
CA ASN A 323 -3.08 -10.79 1.03
C ASN A 323 -2.50 -10.65 2.44
N MET A 324 -2.15 -9.41 2.82
CA MET A 324 -1.49 -9.06 4.08
C MET A 324 -2.49 -8.68 5.18
N HIS A 325 -3.73 -8.40 4.82
CA HIS A 325 -4.85 -8.51 5.74
C HIS A 325 -5.02 -10.00 6.06
N ASP A 326 -5.39 -10.33 7.31
CA ASP A 326 -5.54 -11.70 7.83
C ASP A 326 -6.34 -12.64 6.89
N PHE A 327 -6.48 -13.92 7.23
CA PHE A 327 -7.21 -14.84 6.35
C PHE A 327 -8.67 -14.41 6.15
N HIS A 328 -9.18 -14.45 4.91
CA HIS A 328 -10.57 -14.18 4.54
C HIS A 328 -11.04 -15.11 3.40
N ALA A 329 -12.09 -15.89 3.66
CA ALA A 329 -12.75 -16.76 2.67
C ALA A 329 -13.04 -16.11 1.28
N PRO A 330 -13.56 -14.88 1.17
CA PRO A 330 -13.81 -14.24 -0.12
C PRO A 330 -12.56 -14.03 -0.97
N VAL A 331 -11.35 -14.04 -0.41
CA VAL A 331 -10.11 -13.92 -1.17
C VAL A 331 -9.86 -15.16 -2.03
N LEU A 332 -10.30 -16.33 -1.57
CA LEU A 332 -10.15 -17.59 -2.29
C LEU A 332 -10.97 -17.64 -3.59
N MET A 333 -11.95 -16.76 -3.78
CA MET A 333 -12.72 -16.75 -5.03
C MET A 333 -11.96 -16.13 -6.21
N VAL A 334 -10.87 -15.40 -5.96
CA VAL A 334 -10.11 -14.66 -6.99
C VAL A 334 -9.70 -15.53 -8.19
N PRO A 335 -8.99 -16.67 -8.01
CA PRO A 335 -8.66 -17.55 -9.14
C PRO A 335 -9.91 -18.15 -9.79
N PHE A 336 -10.93 -18.49 -9.01
CA PHE A 336 -12.17 -19.08 -9.53
C PHE A 336 -12.91 -18.12 -10.45
N LEU A 337 -13.03 -16.85 -10.08
CA LEU A 337 -13.62 -15.81 -10.92
C LEU A 337 -12.81 -15.62 -12.22
N PHE A 338 -11.47 -15.64 -12.18
CA PHE A 338 -10.68 -15.65 -13.41
C PHE A 338 -11.00 -16.86 -14.30
N TYR A 339 -11.14 -18.06 -13.74
CA TYR A 339 -11.51 -19.25 -14.51
C TYR A 339 -12.94 -19.19 -15.06
N VAL A 340 -13.89 -18.60 -14.32
CA VAL A 340 -15.25 -18.32 -14.81
C VAL A 340 -15.17 -17.48 -16.08
N PHE A 341 -14.39 -16.39 -16.11
CA PHE A 341 -14.19 -15.59 -17.33
C PHE A 341 -13.47 -16.38 -18.43
N LEU A 342 -12.37 -17.07 -18.11
CA LEU A 342 -11.59 -17.83 -19.08
C LEU A 342 -12.45 -18.90 -19.80
N PHE A 343 -13.26 -19.64 -19.05
CA PHE A 343 -14.10 -20.70 -19.63
C PHE A 343 -15.36 -20.16 -20.30
N ALA A 344 -15.91 -19.04 -19.85
CA ALA A 344 -16.95 -18.34 -20.62
C ALA A 344 -16.42 -17.89 -21.99
N MET A 345 -15.23 -17.29 -22.03
CA MET A 345 -14.57 -16.85 -23.28
C MET A 345 -14.29 -18.03 -24.22
N ARG A 346 -13.88 -19.17 -23.68
CA ARG A 346 -13.61 -20.41 -24.44
C ARG A 346 -14.87 -21.25 -24.70
N GLN A 347 -16.05 -20.82 -24.25
CA GLN A 347 -17.32 -21.55 -24.32
C GLN A 347 -17.26 -22.98 -23.73
N GLN A 348 -16.46 -23.17 -22.66
CA GLN A 348 -16.32 -24.44 -21.95
C GLN A 348 -17.27 -24.50 -20.75
N TRP A 349 -18.57 -24.62 -21.01
CA TRP A 349 -19.62 -24.39 -20.02
C TRP A 349 -19.61 -25.34 -18.82
N GLY A 350 -19.20 -26.60 -18.99
CA GLY A 350 -19.06 -27.52 -17.85
C GLY A 350 -18.02 -27.05 -16.84
N ARG A 351 -16.87 -26.56 -17.32
CA ARG A 351 -15.83 -25.98 -16.46
C ARG A 351 -16.25 -24.62 -15.91
N TYR A 352 -16.94 -23.81 -16.71
CA TYR A 352 -17.53 -22.55 -16.26
C TYR A 352 -18.42 -22.75 -15.02
N TYR A 353 -19.38 -23.68 -15.07
CA TYR A 353 -20.27 -23.92 -13.92
C TYR A 353 -19.55 -24.57 -12.73
N LEU A 354 -18.54 -25.40 -12.96
CA LEU A 354 -17.68 -25.91 -11.87
C LEU A 354 -17.01 -24.77 -11.11
N PHE A 355 -16.32 -23.87 -11.83
CA PHE A 355 -15.63 -22.75 -11.18
C PHE A 355 -16.59 -21.68 -10.65
N LEU A 356 -17.78 -21.55 -11.23
CA LEU A 356 -18.84 -20.71 -10.69
C LEU A 356 -19.32 -21.24 -9.32
N LEU A 357 -19.56 -22.54 -9.21
CA LEU A 357 -19.91 -23.19 -7.96
C LEU A 357 -18.79 -23.02 -6.93
N LEU A 358 -17.52 -23.24 -7.31
CA LEU A 358 -16.38 -23.03 -6.41
C LEU A 358 -16.31 -21.58 -5.89
N ALA A 359 -16.59 -20.58 -6.73
CA ALA A 359 -16.67 -19.19 -6.31
C ALA A 359 -17.84 -18.94 -5.35
N PHE A 360 -19.00 -19.57 -5.56
CA PHE A 360 -20.17 -19.47 -4.70
C PHE A 360 -19.92 -20.03 -3.29
N LEU A 361 -19.13 -21.10 -3.18
CA LEU A 361 -18.73 -21.66 -1.88
C LEU A 361 -17.92 -20.66 -1.04
N CYS A 362 -17.23 -19.70 -1.66
CA CYS A 362 -16.40 -18.75 -0.93
C CYS A 362 -17.21 -17.67 -0.21
N ARG A 363 -18.18 -17.04 -0.89
CA ARG A 363 -19.06 -15.99 -0.34
C ARG A 363 -20.19 -15.63 -1.31
N VAL A 364 -21.27 -15.05 -0.78
CA VAL A 364 -22.43 -14.56 -1.57
C VAL A 364 -22.12 -13.52 -2.64
N ASP A 365 -21.04 -12.74 -2.49
CA ASP A 365 -20.62 -11.74 -3.48
C ASP A 365 -20.37 -12.33 -4.86
N ALA A 366 -19.90 -13.58 -4.91
CA ALA A 366 -19.73 -14.30 -6.16
C ALA A 366 -21.06 -14.47 -6.89
N ALA A 367 -22.16 -14.71 -6.15
CA ALA A 367 -23.51 -14.80 -6.72
C ALA A 367 -24.03 -13.45 -7.20
N LEU A 368 -23.71 -12.34 -6.50
CA LEU A 368 -24.06 -10.99 -6.98
C LEU A 368 -23.35 -10.64 -8.29
N ILE A 369 -22.04 -10.93 -8.38
CA ILE A 369 -21.26 -10.76 -9.61
C ILE A 369 -21.84 -11.66 -10.73
N ALA A 370 -22.10 -12.93 -10.41
CA ALA A 370 -22.60 -13.90 -11.37
C ALA A 370 -24.01 -13.58 -11.88
N LEU A 371 -24.88 -12.99 -11.05
CA LEU A 371 -26.21 -12.56 -11.44
C LEU A 371 -26.12 -11.54 -12.59
N VAL A 372 -25.31 -10.50 -12.41
CA VAL A 372 -25.10 -9.48 -13.44
C VAL A 372 -24.31 -10.03 -14.63
N LEU A 373 -23.36 -10.93 -14.41
CA LEU A 373 -22.68 -11.65 -15.50
C LEU A 373 -23.67 -12.48 -16.33
N GLY A 374 -24.65 -13.12 -15.70
CA GLY A 374 -25.69 -13.89 -16.36
C GLY A 374 -26.56 -13.01 -17.27
N VAL A 375 -26.99 -11.86 -16.75
CA VAL A 375 -27.70 -10.84 -17.56
C VAL A 375 -26.82 -10.34 -18.71
N TYR A 376 -25.55 -10.05 -18.46
CA TYR A 376 -24.61 -9.63 -19.50
C TYR A 376 -24.41 -10.69 -20.58
N LEU A 377 -24.28 -11.97 -20.21
CA LEU A 377 -24.17 -13.09 -21.15
C LEU A 377 -25.44 -13.25 -21.99
N PHE A 378 -26.61 -13.05 -21.37
CA PHE A 378 -27.92 -13.15 -22.01
C PHE A 378 -28.13 -12.02 -23.02
N ALA A 379 -27.92 -10.76 -22.59
CA ALA A 379 -28.30 -9.57 -23.34
C ALA A 379 -27.19 -9.08 -24.30
N CYS A 380 -25.91 -9.19 -23.91
CA CYS A 380 -24.80 -8.56 -24.64
C CYS A 380 -23.92 -9.56 -25.41
N GLN A 381 -23.81 -10.82 -24.96
CA GLN A 381 -22.91 -11.82 -25.56
C GLN A 381 -23.62 -12.89 -26.40
N ASN A 382 -24.94 -12.78 -26.58
CA ASN A 382 -25.79 -13.73 -27.30
C ASN A 382 -25.70 -15.19 -26.77
N GLN A 383 -25.31 -15.37 -25.51
CA GLN A 383 -25.22 -16.67 -24.84
C GLN A 383 -26.48 -16.89 -23.98
N ARG A 384 -27.67 -16.79 -24.60
CA ARG A 384 -28.97 -16.71 -23.89
C ARG A 384 -29.20 -17.85 -22.90
N ARG A 385 -28.96 -19.09 -23.31
CA ARG A 385 -29.13 -20.27 -22.44
C ARG A 385 -28.25 -20.14 -21.19
N HIS A 386 -26.96 -19.88 -21.37
CA HIS A 386 -26.01 -19.83 -20.27
C HIS A 386 -26.21 -18.59 -19.41
N GLY A 387 -26.53 -17.44 -20.00
CA GLY A 387 -26.88 -16.24 -19.27
C GLY A 387 -28.10 -16.42 -18.37
N LEU A 388 -29.16 -17.06 -18.88
CA LEU A 388 -30.35 -17.39 -18.10
C LEU A 388 -30.03 -18.34 -16.94
N TRP A 389 -29.33 -19.45 -17.21
CA TRP A 389 -28.98 -20.41 -16.16
C TRP A 389 -28.02 -19.83 -15.11
N THR A 390 -27.06 -18.99 -15.50
CA THR A 390 -26.20 -18.29 -14.54
C THR A 390 -27.02 -17.35 -13.65
N ALA A 391 -27.95 -16.57 -14.23
CA ALA A 391 -28.81 -15.69 -13.44
C ALA A 391 -29.71 -16.47 -12.48
N LEU A 392 -30.37 -17.53 -12.96
CA LEU A 392 -31.22 -18.39 -12.13
C LEU A 392 -30.43 -19.09 -11.02
N PHE A 393 -29.25 -19.60 -11.32
CA PHE A 393 -28.40 -20.26 -10.32
C PHE A 393 -27.91 -19.28 -9.25
N SER A 394 -27.59 -18.05 -9.65
CA SER A 394 -27.21 -16.97 -8.73
C SER A 394 -28.38 -16.57 -7.81
N LEU A 395 -29.59 -16.41 -8.38
CA LEU A 395 -30.80 -16.13 -7.60
C LEU A 395 -31.13 -17.28 -6.64
N ALA A 396 -31.00 -18.53 -7.09
CA ALA A 396 -31.22 -19.70 -6.25
C ALA A 396 -30.22 -19.76 -5.08
N TRP A 397 -28.95 -19.41 -5.32
CA TRP A 397 -27.95 -19.34 -4.25
C TRP A 397 -28.25 -18.25 -3.22
N LEU A 398 -28.62 -17.05 -3.68
CA LEU A 398 -29.01 -15.95 -2.80
C LEU A 398 -30.29 -16.27 -2.01
N ALA A 399 -31.29 -16.88 -2.66
CA ALA A 399 -32.51 -17.31 -2.00
C ALA A 399 -32.27 -18.44 -1.00
N LEU A 400 -31.34 -19.36 -1.30
CA LEU A 400 -30.93 -20.40 -0.37
C LEU A 400 -30.30 -19.80 0.88
N ASP A 401 -29.38 -18.84 0.73
CA ASP A 401 -28.70 -18.23 1.87
C ASP A 401 -29.67 -17.40 2.74
N PHE A 402 -30.24 -16.35 2.16
CA PHE A 402 -31.09 -15.40 2.89
C PHE A 402 -32.47 -15.95 3.24
N GLY A 403 -32.99 -16.91 2.47
CA GLY A 403 -34.34 -17.46 2.65
C GLY A 403 -34.39 -18.74 3.49
N LEU A 404 -33.30 -19.49 3.60
CA LEU A 404 -33.28 -20.77 4.32
C LEU A 404 -32.10 -20.90 5.29
N VAL A 405 -30.86 -20.75 4.82
CA VAL A 405 -29.67 -21.03 5.64
C VAL A 405 -29.54 -20.04 6.80
N ALA A 406 -29.52 -18.73 6.51
CA ALA A 406 -29.38 -17.72 7.56
C ALA A 406 -30.51 -17.79 8.61
N PRO A 407 -31.81 -17.86 8.22
CA PRO A 407 -32.89 -18.01 9.20
C PRO A 407 -32.80 -19.31 10.01
N LEU A 408 -32.42 -20.43 9.40
CA LEU A 408 -32.26 -21.72 10.10
C LEU A 408 -31.13 -21.64 11.14
N VAL A 409 -30.00 -21.04 10.77
CA VAL A 409 -28.85 -20.89 11.67
C VAL A 409 -29.20 -19.91 12.80
N GLU A 410 -29.83 -18.77 12.50
CA GLU A 410 -30.31 -17.82 13.50
C GLU A 410 -31.32 -18.43 14.47
N SER A 411 -32.21 -19.31 14.00
CA SER A 411 -33.15 -20.03 14.87
C SER A 411 -32.45 -20.93 15.88
N ARG A 412 -31.24 -21.42 15.57
CA ARG A 412 -30.47 -22.36 16.39
C ARG A 412 -29.47 -21.67 17.31
N TYR A 413 -28.79 -20.63 16.83
CA TYR A 413 -27.73 -19.93 17.55
C TYR A 413 -28.20 -18.61 18.16
N GLY A 414 -29.38 -18.13 17.78
CA GLY A 414 -29.89 -16.80 18.09
C GLY A 414 -29.54 -15.78 17.00
N PRO A 415 -30.07 -14.55 17.09
CA PRO A 415 -29.60 -13.47 16.25
C PRO A 415 -28.11 -13.26 16.52
N GLY A 416 -27.31 -13.18 15.47
CA GLY A 416 -25.89 -12.89 15.60
C GLY A 416 -25.65 -11.61 16.40
N THR A 417 -24.52 -11.51 17.08
CA THR A 417 -24.23 -10.38 17.97
C THR A 417 -24.08 -9.04 17.22
N ASN A 418 -24.07 -9.05 15.89
CA ASN A 418 -24.03 -7.88 15.02
C ASN A 418 -24.84 -8.13 13.73
N ASP A 419 -26.06 -7.61 13.63
CA ASP A 419 -26.69 -7.47 12.31
C ASP A 419 -25.94 -6.38 11.53
N LEU A 420 -25.07 -6.83 10.62
CA LEU A 420 -24.16 -5.95 9.88
C LEU A 420 -24.90 -5.12 8.81
N ILE A 421 -26.10 -5.53 8.38
CA ILE A 421 -26.81 -4.81 7.32
C ILE A 421 -27.31 -3.45 7.83
N PRO A 422 -28.09 -3.35 8.93
CA PRO A 422 -28.46 -2.06 9.51
C PRO A 422 -27.26 -1.22 9.93
N GLN A 423 -26.21 -1.83 10.47
CA GLN A 423 -25.00 -1.10 10.90
C GLN A 423 -24.23 -0.46 9.75
N ARG A 424 -24.29 -1.02 8.54
CA ARG A 424 -23.51 -0.57 7.37
C ARG A 424 -24.34 0.20 6.35
N PHE A 425 -25.64 -0.07 6.29
CA PHE A 425 -26.55 0.42 5.26
C PHE A 425 -27.84 0.99 5.85
N GLY A 426 -27.86 1.35 7.14
CA GLY A 426 -29.06 1.83 7.83
C GLY A 426 -29.71 3.03 7.15
N SER A 427 -28.92 3.89 6.50
CA SER A 427 -29.39 4.99 5.66
C SER A 427 -30.22 4.55 4.44
N PHE A 428 -30.03 3.33 3.95
CA PHE A 428 -30.74 2.77 2.79
C PHE A 428 -31.77 1.69 3.17
N GLY A 429 -31.72 1.11 4.37
CA GLY A 429 -32.73 0.16 4.86
C GLY A 429 -32.22 -0.81 5.92
N GLY A 430 -33.15 -1.50 6.61
CA GLY A 430 -32.86 -2.44 7.70
C GLY A 430 -32.62 -3.90 7.28
N GLY A 431 -32.75 -4.23 6.00
CA GLY A 431 -32.54 -5.58 5.46
C GLY A 431 -32.19 -5.59 3.98
N ALA A 432 -31.66 -6.69 3.45
CA ALA A 432 -31.06 -6.74 2.11
C ALA A 432 -31.97 -6.21 0.98
N LEU A 433 -33.25 -6.59 0.96
CA LEU A 433 -34.22 -6.11 -0.04
C LEU A 433 -34.55 -4.63 0.14
N SER A 434 -34.71 -4.16 1.38
CA SER A 434 -34.97 -2.75 1.67
C SER A 434 -33.78 -1.86 1.32
N VAL A 435 -32.54 -2.32 1.54
CA VAL A 435 -31.32 -1.62 1.11
C VAL A 435 -31.28 -1.51 -0.41
N GLY A 436 -31.59 -2.60 -1.13
CA GLY A 436 -31.71 -2.56 -2.59
C GLY A 436 -32.75 -1.55 -3.07
N TRP A 437 -33.92 -1.51 -2.44
CA TRP A 437 -34.95 -0.50 -2.73
C TRP A 437 -34.51 0.92 -2.38
N GLY A 438 -33.84 1.11 -1.23
CA GLY A 438 -33.34 2.39 -0.76
C GLY A 438 -32.33 3.01 -1.72
N ILE A 439 -31.37 2.20 -2.19
CA ILE A 439 -30.37 2.61 -3.20
C ILE A 439 -31.06 3.07 -4.48
N LEU A 440 -32.10 2.37 -4.94
CA LEU A 440 -32.83 2.73 -6.16
C LEU A 440 -33.76 3.94 -5.99
N SER A 441 -34.38 4.09 -4.81
CA SER A 441 -35.35 5.16 -4.53
C SER A 441 -34.69 6.48 -4.09
N HIS A 442 -33.42 6.46 -3.69
CA HIS A 442 -32.69 7.64 -3.21
C HIS A 442 -31.40 7.93 -4.02
N PRO A 443 -31.48 8.13 -5.35
CA PRO A 443 -30.30 8.32 -6.19
C PRO A 443 -29.47 9.56 -5.81
N GLY A 444 -30.10 10.62 -5.27
CA GLY A 444 -29.39 11.79 -4.77
C GLY A 444 -28.47 11.49 -3.58
N ALA A 445 -28.94 10.65 -2.64
CA ALA A 445 -28.14 10.20 -1.50
C ALA A 445 -27.00 9.29 -1.94
N VAL A 446 -27.28 8.35 -2.85
CA VAL A 446 -26.25 7.49 -3.47
C VAL A 446 -25.17 8.34 -4.12
N MET A 447 -25.54 9.33 -4.93
CA MET A 447 -24.57 10.21 -5.59
C MET A 447 -23.77 11.04 -4.59
N ALA A 448 -24.40 11.57 -3.54
CA ALA A 448 -23.70 12.29 -2.48
C ALA A 448 -22.61 11.43 -1.84
N THR A 449 -22.95 10.21 -1.41
CA THR A 449 -21.99 9.26 -0.83
C THR A 449 -20.89 8.86 -1.82
N LEU A 450 -21.22 8.60 -3.09
CA LEU A 450 -20.21 8.24 -4.09
C LEU A 450 -19.26 9.39 -4.43
N THR A 451 -19.68 10.64 -4.21
CA THR A 451 -18.83 11.83 -4.37
C THR A 451 -18.01 12.18 -3.14
N ASP A 452 -18.18 11.44 -2.03
CA ASP A 452 -17.34 11.63 -0.85
C ASP A 452 -15.88 11.39 -1.19
N ARG A 453 -15.02 12.24 -0.62
CA ARG A 453 -13.58 12.27 -0.91
C ARG A 453 -12.92 10.89 -0.80
N GLU A 454 -13.21 10.15 0.27
CA GLU A 454 -12.61 8.83 0.52
C GLU A 454 -13.09 7.76 -0.48
N LYS A 455 -14.35 7.87 -0.94
CA LYS A 455 -14.94 6.95 -1.92
C LYS A 455 -14.36 7.19 -3.30
N VAL A 456 -14.21 8.46 -3.70
CA VAL A 456 -13.51 8.84 -4.93
C VAL A 456 -12.04 8.41 -4.87
N GLN A 457 -11.38 8.59 -3.72
CA GLN A 457 -10.00 8.14 -3.52
C GLN A 457 -9.87 6.63 -3.74
N THR A 458 -10.81 5.84 -3.21
CA THR A 458 -10.82 4.39 -3.39
C THR A 458 -10.97 3.97 -4.86
N LEU A 459 -11.75 4.70 -5.65
CA LEU A 459 -11.81 4.44 -7.11
C LEU A 459 -10.46 4.68 -7.80
N PHE A 460 -9.71 5.70 -7.37
CA PHE A 460 -8.34 5.91 -7.84
C PHE A 460 -7.42 4.79 -7.37
N ASP A 461 -7.49 4.39 -6.11
CA ASP A 461 -6.67 3.31 -5.55
C ASP A 461 -6.91 1.97 -6.26
N LEU A 462 -8.12 1.75 -6.79
CA LEU A 462 -8.45 0.59 -7.61
C LEU A 462 -7.99 0.73 -9.08
N LEU A 463 -8.29 1.86 -9.74
CA LEU A 463 -8.13 2.00 -11.19
C LEU A 463 -6.76 2.54 -11.60
N ALA A 464 -6.24 3.49 -10.84
CA ALA A 464 -5.01 4.19 -11.17
C ALA A 464 -3.82 3.24 -11.25
N PRO A 465 -3.59 2.24 -10.35
CA PRO A 465 -2.45 1.34 -10.46
C PRO A 465 -2.43 0.50 -11.75
N LEU A 466 -3.60 0.25 -12.36
CA LEU A 466 -3.73 -0.42 -13.66
C LEU A 466 -3.73 0.57 -14.84
N GLY A 467 -3.32 1.82 -14.61
CA GLY A 467 -3.24 2.85 -15.64
C GLY A 467 -4.60 3.28 -16.21
N PHE A 468 -5.68 3.11 -15.45
CA PHE A 468 -7.07 3.31 -15.91
C PHE A 468 -7.49 2.44 -17.11
N LEU A 469 -6.69 1.44 -17.49
CA LEU A 469 -7.03 0.49 -18.56
C LEU A 469 -8.38 -0.21 -18.34
N PRO A 470 -8.82 -0.56 -17.12
CA PRO A 470 -10.15 -1.16 -16.91
C PRO A 470 -11.29 -0.33 -17.50
N LEU A 471 -11.20 1.01 -17.48
CA LEU A 471 -12.24 1.89 -18.02
C LEU A 471 -12.38 1.79 -19.55
N ALA A 472 -11.32 1.40 -20.26
CA ALA A 472 -11.38 1.11 -21.69
C ALA A 472 -11.99 -0.27 -22.00
N GLY A 473 -12.28 -1.09 -20.99
CA GLY A 473 -12.94 -2.40 -21.09
C GLY A 473 -14.29 -2.46 -20.37
N PRO A 474 -15.24 -1.53 -20.62
CA PRO A 474 -16.41 -1.32 -19.76
C PRO A 474 -17.34 -2.54 -19.66
N GLY A 475 -17.40 -3.39 -20.69
CA GLY A 475 -18.24 -4.59 -20.68
C GLY A 475 -17.90 -5.57 -19.54
N ILE A 476 -16.64 -5.64 -19.12
CA ILE A 476 -16.19 -6.50 -18.02
C ILE A 476 -16.38 -5.82 -16.65
N LEU A 477 -16.52 -4.49 -16.61
CA LEU A 477 -16.80 -3.76 -15.37
C LEU A 477 -18.25 -3.93 -14.91
N ILE A 478 -19.19 -4.17 -15.84
CA ILE A 478 -20.62 -4.28 -15.52
C ILE A 478 -20.87 -5.34 -14.43
N PRO A 479 -20.35 -6.58 -14.50
CA PRO A 479 -20.54 -7.56 -13.44
C PRO A 479 -19.86 -7.21 -12.11
N ALA A 480 -18.91 -6.27 -12.08
CA ALA A 480 -18.25 -5.83 -10.84
C ALA A 480 -19.08 -4.78 -10.07
N LEU A 481 -19.98 -4.07 -10.77
CA LEU A 481 -20.70 -2.92 -10.23
C LEU A 481 -21.45 -3.21 -8.92
N PRO A 482 -22.18 -4.33 -8.74
CA PRO A 482 -22.91 -4.55 -7.50
C PRO A 482 -21.99 -4.56 -6.27
N VAL A 483 -20.86 -5.25 -6.35
CA VAL A 483 -19.92 -5.37 -5.23
C VAL A 483 -19.17 -4.06 -5.00
N VAL A 484 -18.79 -3.36 -6.09
CA VAL A 484 -18.17 -2.03 -5.98
C VAL A 484 -19.13 -1.04 -5.30
N LEU A 485 -20.38 -0.98 -5.74
CA LEU A 485 -21.39 -0.08 -5.16
C LEU A 485 -21.68 -0.42 -3.70
N LEU A 486 -21.88 -1.70 -3.37
CA LEU A 486 -22.11 -2.13 -1.98
C LEU A 486 -20.95 -1.74 -1.07
N ASN A 487 -19.70 -1.90 -1.51
CA ASN A 487 -18.55 -1.53 -0.69
C ASN A 487 -18.40 0.00 -0.55
N LEU A 488 -18.64 0.76 -1.60
CA LEU A 488 -18.54 2.22 -1.54
C LEU A 488 -19.68 2.86 -0.74
N LEU A 489 -20.90 2.30 -0.81
CA LEU A 489 -22.07 2.82 -0.08
C LEU A 489 -22.10 2.41 1.39
N ALA A 490 -21.26 1.48 1.82
CA ALA A 490 -21.20 1.09 3.22
C ALA A 490 -20.67 2.24 4.10
N GLU A 491 -21.32 2.45 5.25
CA GLU A 491 -20.94 3.42 6.28
C GLU A 491 -19.70 2.96 7.09
N SER A 492 -19.21 1.75 6.85
CA SER A 492 -17.99 1.24 7.50
C SER A 492 -16.73 1.92 6.94
N PRO A 493 -15.83 2.42 7.81
CA PRO A 493 -14.58 3.07 7.39
C PRO A 493 -13.62 2.13 6.69
N TRP A 494 -13.67 0.82 6.97
CA TRP A 494 -12.79 -0.18 6.36
C TRP A 494 -13.33 -0.71 5.04
N GLN A 495 -14.66 -0.92 4.94
CA GLN A 495 -15.27 -1.53 3.77
C GLN A 495 -15.16 -0.68 2.50
N GLY A 496 -15.19 0.64 2.66
CA GLY A 496 -15.07 1.59 1.57
C GLY A 496 -13.65 1.86 1.08
N THR A 497 -12.63 1.11 1.52
CA THR A 497 -11.20 1.35 1.19
C THR A 497 -10.51 0.10 0.64
N ILE A 498 -9.34 0.25 0.03
CA ILE A 498 -8.51 -0.87 -0.45
C ILE A 498 -7.70 -1.57 0.65
N TYR A 499 -7.71 -1.05 1.89
CA TYR A 499 -6.86 -1.51 2.99
C TYR A 499 -7.37 -2.80 3.66
N ALA A 500 -8.54 -3.28 3.27
CA ALA A 500 -9.17 -4.50 3.76
C ALA A 500 -9.57 -5.44 2.61
N HIS A 501 -10.09 -6.63 2.94
CA HIS A 501 -10.37 -7.71 1.99
C HIS A 501 -11.60 -7.49 1.08
N TYR A 502 -12.43 -6.47 1.33
CA TYR A 502 -13.77 -6.35 0.73
C TYR A 502 -13.79 -6.23 -0.80
N PHE A 503 -12.74 -5.66 -1.39
CA PHE A 503 -12.60 -5.55 -2.85
C PHE A 503 -11.96 -6.78 -3.51
N ALA A 504 -11.59 -7.83 -2.77
CA ALA A 504 -11.01 -9.05 -3.35
C ALA A 504 -11.84 -9.65 -4.51
N PRO A 505 -13.20 -9.73 -4.43
CA PRO A 505 -14.02 -10.22 -5.54
C PRO A 505 -13.95 -9.37 -6.81
N VAL A 506 -13.60 -8.08 -6.68
CA VAL A 506 -13.56 -7.10 -7.76
C VAL A 506 -12.24 -7.14 -8.53
N ILE A 507 -11.14 -7.49 -7.86
CA ILE A 507 -9.78 -7.58 -8.45
C ILE A 507 -9.76 -8.38 -9.77
N PRO A 508 -10.31 -9.61 -9.87
CA PRO A 508 -10.25 -10.37 -11.11
C PRO A 508 -10.98 -9.67 -12.27
N LEU A 509 -12.08 -8.97 -11.99
CA LEU A 509 -12.83 -8.23 -13.01
C LEU A 509 -12.06 -7.00 -13.49
N LEU A 510 -11.41 -6.27 -12.59
CA LEU A 510 -10.55 -5.13 -12.96
C LEU A 510 -9.35 -5.59 -13.80
N ALA A 511 -8.70 -6.69 -13.42
CA ALA A 511 -7.57 -7.23 -14.18
C ALA A 511 -7.99 -7.72 -15.58
N VAL A 512 -9.13 -8.42 -15.71
CA VAL A 512 -9.66 -8.81 -17.03
C VAL A 512 -10.11 -7.58 -17.83
N ALA A 513 -10.78 -6.61 -17.20
CA ALA A 513 -11.15 -5.35 -17.84
C ALA A 513 -9.92 -4.58 -18.36
N ALA A 514 -8.79 -4.61 -17.65
CA ALA A 514 -7.54 -4.02 -18.11
C ALA A 514 -6.99 -4.72 -19.37
N VAL A 515 -7.08 -6.06 -19.46
CA VAL A 515 -6.72 -6.81 -20.69
C VAL A 515 -7.59 -6.35 -21.86
N TYR A 516 -8.91 -6.27 -21.66
CA TYR A 516 -9.85 -5.85 -22.70
C TYR A 516 -9.66 -4.38 -23.08
N GLY A 517 -9.41 -3.51 -22.12
CA GLY A 517 -9.11 -2.11 -22.35
C GLY A 517 -7.83 -1.91 -23.14
N LEU A 518 -6.78 -2.68 -22.84
CA LEU A 518 -5.54 -2.69 -23.61
C LEU A 518 -5.77 -3.12 -25.06
N ASP A 519 -6.54 -4.20 -25.29
CA ASP A 519 -6.92 -4.65 -26.63
C ASP A 519 -7.72 -3.57 -27.39
N ASN A 520 -8.73 -2.98 -26.73
CA ASN A 520 -9.57 -1.93 -27.31
C ASN A 520 -8.74 -0.70 -27.72
N LEU A 521 -7.86 -0.22 -26.83
CA LEU A 521 -6.97 0.91 -27.11
C LEU A 521 -5.96 0.58 -28.21
N THR A 522 -5.44 -0.66 -28.24
CA THR A 522 -4.54 -1.10 -29.31
C THR A 522 -5.25 -1.09 -30.66
N ARG A 523 -6.48 -1.61 -30.74
CA ARG A 523 -7.28 -1.63 -31.98
C ARG A 523 -7.63 -0.22 -32.43
N TRP A 524 -8.09 0.63 -31.51
CA TRP A 524 -8.37 2.03 -31.77
C TRP A 524 -7.13 2.78 -32.31
N ALA A 525 -5.97 2.60 -31.68
CA ALA A 525 -4.72 3.20 -32.13
C ALA A 525 -4.32 2.71 -33.53
N ARG A 526 -4.46 1.40 -33.80
CA ARG A 526 -4.18 0.80 -35.12
C ARG A 526 -5.07 1.38 -36.21
N GLU A 527 -6.36 1.54 -35.94
CA GLU A 527 -7.32 2.11 -36.89
C GLU A 527 -6.97 3.57 -37.20
N ARG A 528 -6.65 4.37 -36.18
CA ARG A 528 -6.23 5.76 -36.36
C ARG A 528 -4.92 5.89 -37.14
N LEU A 529 -3.89 5.09 -36.82
CA LEU A 529 -2.61 5.11 -37.53
C LEU A 529 -2.73 4.66 -39.00
N ARG A 530 -3.66 3.74 -39.30
CA ARG A 530 -4.00 3.35 -40.69
C ARG A 530 -4.59 4.52 -41.48
N ILE A 531 -5.45 5.34 -40.87
CA ILE A 531 -6.01 6.54 -41.52
C ILE A 531 -4.89 7.52 -41.92
N PHE A 532 -3.81 7.61 -41.14
CA PHE A 532 -2.67 8.48 -41.41
C PHE A 532 -1.54 7.85 -42.25
N ARG A 533 -1.73 6.63 -42.79
CA ARG A 533 -0.72 5.89 -43.60
C ARG A 533 0.66 5.73 -42.92
N LEU A 534 0.69 5.62 -41.59
CA LEU A 534 1.92 5.35 -40.84
C LEU A 534 2.20 3.84 -40.76
N ASP A 535 3.48 3.47 -40.69
CA ASP A 535 3.96 2.09 -40.88
C ASP A 535 3.37 1.10 -39.84
N THR A 536 2.82 -0.01 -40.34
CA THR A 536 2.04 -0.99 -39.57
C THR A 536 2.86 -1.78 -38.54
N LYS A 537 4.20 -1.76 -38.64
CA LYS A 537 5.10 -2.42 -37.68
C LYS A 537 5.06 -1.79 -36.29
N GLU A 538 4.84 -0.49 -36.15
CA GLU A 538 4.70 0.18 -34.85
C GLU A 538 3.40 -0.21 -34.11
N SER A 539 2.35 -0.56 -34.86
CA SER A 539 1.07 -1.00 -34.29
C SER A 539 1.12 -2.38 -33.63
N ALA A 540 2.08 -3.23 -34.00
CA ALA A 540 2.31 -4.51 -33.33
C ALA A 540 2.95 -4.34 -31.94
N ALA A 541 3.64 -3.22 -31.69
CA ALA A 541 4.24 -2.90 -30.41
C ALA A 541 3.28 -2.23 -29.41
N ALA A 542 2.12 -1.72 -29.87
CA ALA A 542 1.20 -0.97 -29.03
C ALA A 542 0.68 -1.77 -27.82
N SER A 543 0.33 -3.05 -28.00
CA SER A 543 -0.09 -3.90 -26.87
C SER A 543 1.03 -4.12 -25.85
N TYR A 544 2.27 -4.28 -26.33
CA TYR A 544 3.44 -4.38 -25.47
C TYR A 544 3.67 -3.08 -24.68
N HIS A 545 3.61 -1.91 -25.34
CA HIS A 545 3.80 -0.62 -24.68
C HIS A 545 2.73 -0.33 -23.63
N LEU A 546 1.46 -0.61 -23.93
CA LEU A 546 0.37 -0.45 -22.96
C LEU A 546 0.49 -1.44 -21.79
N ALA A 547 0.95 -2.67 -22.04
CA ALA A 547 1.19 -3.65 -20.99
C ALA A 547 2.38 -3.23 -20.09
N LEU A 548 3.44 -2.72 -20.70
CA LEU A 548 4.59 -2.18 -19.98
C LEU A 548 4.22 -0.92 -19.19
N PHE A 549 3.33 -0.07 -19.73
CA PHE A 549 2.74 1.06 -19.03
C PHE A 549 1.98 0.61 -17.79
N ALA A 550 1.07 -0.36 -17.91
CA ALA A 550 0.34 -0.91 -16.77
C ALA A 550 1.28 -1.48 -15.69
N LEU A 551 2.31 -2.23 -16.09
CA LEU A 551 3.30 -2.78 -15.16
C LEU A 551 4.10 -1.66 -14.47
N THR A 552 4.59 -0.70 -15.24
CA THR A 552 5.40 0.42 -14.71
C THR A 552 4.58 1.21 -13.71
N ASN A 553 3.31 1.44 -14.03
CA ASN A 553 2.39 2.17 -13.19
C ASN A 553 2.06 1.40 -11.89
N ALA A 554 1.79 0.10 -11.97
CA ALA A 554 1.60 -0.74 -10.79
C ALA A 554 2.86 -0.76 -9.90
N LEU A 555 4.06 -0.87 -10.50
CA LEU A 555 5.32 -0.87 -9.77
C LEU A 555 5.65 0.48 -9.13
N LEU A 556 5.40 1.60 -9.82
CA LEU A 556 5.63 2.93 -9.25
C LEU A 556 4.65 3.21 -8.11
N VAL A 557 3.35 2.88 -8.26
CA VAL A 557 2.40 2.97 -7.15
C VAL A 557 2.86 2.09 -5.99
N ALA A 558 3.24 0.83 -6.25
CA ALA A 558 3.73 -0.05 -5.20
C ALA A 558 4.99 0.50 -4.52
N TYR A 559 5.98 0.98 -5.28
CA TYR A 559 7.21 1.55 -4.73
C TYR A 559 6.94 2.75 -3.81
N PHE A 560 6.09 3.69 -4.24
CA PHE A 560 5.89 4.94 -3.51
C PHE A 560 4.87 4.84 -2.38
N VAL A 561 3.87 3.96 -2.49
CA VAL A 561 2.70 3.90 -1.58
C VAL A 561 2.66 2.63 -0.75
N SER A 562 3.15 1.50 -1.28
CA SER A 562 3.04 0.21 -0.59
C SER A 562 3.93 0.17 0.65
N PRO A 563 3.43 -0.33 1.78
CA PRO A 563 4.27 -0.75 2.91
C PRO A 563 4.92 -2.12 2.68
N PHE A 564 4.53 -2.84 1.62
CA PHE A 564 5.01 -4.18 1.27
C PHE A 564 6.09 -4.13 0.18
N PRO A 565 6.96 -5.15 0.02
CA PRO A 565 7.94 -5.16 -1.06
C PRO A 565 7.26 -5.05 -2.44
N PRO A 566 7.77 -4.22 -3.38
CA PRO A 566 9.04 -3.47 -3.35
C PRO A 566 8.93 -2.03 -2.80
N GLY A 567 7.89 -1.72 -2.04
CA GLY A 567 7.64 -0.42 -1.43
C GLY A 567 8.83 0.15 -0.65
N GLN A 568 9.09 1.45 -0.80
CA GLN A 568 10.23 2.13 -0.17
C GLN A 568 10.12 2.22 1.36
N TYR A 569 8.91 2.06 1.91
CA TYR A 569 8.65 2.06 3.35
C TYR A 569 8.64 0.64 3.94
N PHE A 570 8.93 -0.38 3.12
CA PHE A 570 9.03 -1.75 3.59
C PHE A 570 10.24 -1.94 4.50
N HIS A 571 9.98 -2.45 5.69
CA HIS A 571 11.01 -2.93 6.60
C HIS A 571 10.59 -4.29 7.14
N LEU A 572 11.48 -5.29 7.02
CA LEU A 572 11.21 -6.65 7.50
C LEU A 572 10.84 -6.69 8.99
N ALA A 573 11.42 -5.78 9.80
CA ALA A 573 11.13 -5.62 11.23
C ALA A 573 9.65 -5.34 11.54
N ASN A 574 8.89 -4.77 10.60
CA ASN A 574 7.45 -4.54 10.76
C ASN A 574 6.64 -5.86 10.71
N TYR A 575 7.21 -6.93 10.14
CA TYR A 575 6.53 -8.23 10.01
C TYR A 575 7.16 -9.31 10.87
N ARG A 576 8.49 -9.28 11.04
CA ARG A 576 9.22 -10.27 11.82
C ARG A 576 10.26 -9.61 12.71
N GLN A 577 10.15 -9.86 14.00
CA GLN A 577 11.19 -9.58 14.99
C GLN A 577 11.20 -10.77 15.93
N VAL A 578 12.31 -11.48 16.11
CA VAL A 578 12.39 -12.55 17.11
C VAL A 578 12.94 -11.95 18.39
N THR A 579 12.17 -11.98 19.48
CA THR A 579 12.59 -11.38 20.76
C THR A 579 12.45 -12.30 21.96
N ALA A 580 13.15 -11.93 23.04
CA ALA A 580 13.02 -12.60 24.33
C ALA A 580 11.56 -12.57 24.82
N HIS A 581 10.87 -11.44 24.64
CA HIS A 581 9.45 -11.27 24.94
C HIS A 581 8.54 -12.29 24.24
N GLU A 582 8.71 -12.51 22.93
CA GLU A 582 7.92 -13.51 22.19
C GLU A 582 8.18 -14.94 22.68
N ARG A 583 9.40 -15.22 23.16
CA ARG A 583 9.71 -16.50 23.80
C ARG A 583 8.97 -16.65 25.13
N VAL A 584 8.93 -15.59 25.94
CA VAL A 584 8.17 -15.57 27.20
C VAL A 584 6.68 -15.80 26.96
N LEU A 585 6.08 -15.17 25.94
CA LEU A 585 4.70 -15.41 25.53
C LEU A 585 4.46 -16.90 25.23
N ARG A 586 5.30 -17.50 24.38
CA ARG A 586 5.18 -18.93 24.01
C ARG A 586 5.33 -19.85 25.21
N GLU A 587 6.32 -19.62 26.06
CA GLU A 587 6.54 -20.40 27.28
C GLU A 587 5.33 -20.34 28.22
N ILE A 588 4.72 -19.17 28.43
CA ILE A 588 3.51 -19.04 29.25
C ILE A 588 2.30 -19.71 28.58
N MET A 589 2.17 -19.62 27.25
CA MET A 589 1.07 -20.25 26.54
C MET A 589 1.14 -21.78 26.57
N GLU A 590 2.34 -22.36 26.58
CA GLU A 590 2.57 -23.80 26.68
C GLU A 590 2.16 -24.39 28.04
N THR A 591 2.06 -23.58 29.10
CA THR A 591 1.57 -24.05 30.41
C THR A 591 0.04 -24.15 30.48
N LEU A 592 -0.68 -23.53 29.54
CA LEU A 592 -2.13 -23.46 29.55
C LEU A 592 -2.76 -24.81 29.13
N PRO A 593 -3.73 -25.36 29.89
CA PRO A 593 -4.40 -26.58 29.50
C PRO A 593 -5.15 -26.42 28.16
N ALA A 594 -4.99 -27.40 27.25
CA ALA A 594 -5.53 -27.32 25.88
C ALA A 594 -7.06 -27.12 25.81
N GLY A 595 -7.80 -27.63 26.80
CA GLY A 595 -9.26 -27.48 26.89
C GLY A 595 -9.74 -26.30 27.75
N ALA A 596 -8.84 -25.55 28.38
CA ALA A 596 -9.22 -24.48 29.30
C ALA A 596 -9.90 -23.32 28.56
N LYS A 597 -10.90 -22.71 29.19
CA LYS A 597 -11.51 -21.47 28.69
C LYS A 597 -10.58 -20.31 29.00
N ILE A 598 -10.23 -19.51 28.00
CA ILE A 598 -9.24 -18.44 28.16
C ILE A 598 -9.81 -17.14 27.61
N SER A 599 -9.56 -16.04 28.30
CA SER A 599 -9.70 -14.69 27.77
C SER A 599 -8.33 -14.17 27.37
N ALA A 600 -8.14 -13.84 26.09
CA ALA A 600 -6.87 -13.38 25.55
C ALA A 600 -7.03 -12.09 24.74
N GLN A 601 -5.97 -11.28 24.67
CA GLN A 601 -5.91 -10.13 23.76
C GLN A 601 -5.98 -10.55 22.29
N SER A 602 -6.35 -9.59 21.42
CA SER A 602 -6.49 -9.79 19.97
C SER A 602 -5.29 -10.49 19.32
N GLY A 603 -4.06 -10.01 19.59
CA GLY A 603 -2.82 -10.58 19.02
C GLY A 603 -2.48 -12.00 19.50
N LEU A 604 -2.95 -12.37 20.70
CA LEU A 604 -2.69 -13.69 21.31
C LEU A 604 -3.75 -14.72 20.93
N PHE A 605 -4.97 -14.27 20.65
CA PHE A 605 -6.13 -15.12 20.40
C PHE A 605 -5.91 -16.15 19.27
N PRO A 606 -5.38 -15.80 18.08
CA PRO A 606 -5.21 -16.78 16.98
C PRO A 606 -4.20 -17.89 17.30
N HIS A 607 -3.35 -17.72 18.32
CA HIS A 607 -2.43 -18.77 18.75
C HIS A 607 -3.05 -19.71 19.79
N LEU A 608 -4.22 -19.33 20.31
CA LEU A 608 -4.95 -20.04 21.35
C LEU A 608 -6.32 -20.51 20.85
N SER A 609 -6.68 -20.26 19.58
CA SER A 609 -8.01 -20.50 19.00
C SER A 609 -8.40 -21.97 18.88
N HIS A 610 -7.46 -22.92 18.96
CA HIS A 610 -7.71 -24.37 18.90
C HIS A 610 -8.30 -24.92 20.21
N ARG A 611 -9.40 -24.33 20.64
CA ARG A 611 -10.18 -24.74 21.80
C ARG A 611 -11.68 -24.49 21.54
N PRO A 612 -12.57 -25.23 22.22
CA PRO A 612 -14.01 -25.08 22.02
C PRO A 612 -14.51 -23.66 22.33
N VAL A 613 -13.94 -23.01 23.36
CA VAL A 613 -14.35 -21.68 23.82
C VAL A 613 -13.12 -20.83 24.15
N ILE A 614 -13.01 -19.66 23.53
CA ILE A 614 -12.00 -18.63 23.83
C ILE A 614 -12.62 -17.24 23.74
N TYR A 615 -12.32 -16.36 24.70
CA TYR A 615 -12.86 -15.02 24.77
C TYR A 615 -11.82 -13.98 24.32
N LEU A 616 -12.31 -12.93 23.65
CA LEU A 616 -11.54 -11.73 23.39
C LEU A 616 -11.60 -10.81 24.61
N PHE A 617 -10.46 -10.59 25.26
CA PHE A 617 -10.35 -9.60 26.33
C PHE A 617 -10.81 -8.22 25.79
N PRO A 618 -11.68 -7.47 26.50
CA PRO A 618 -11.95 -7.48 27.95
C PRO A 618 -13.03 -8.45 28.45
N ILE A 619 -13.64 -9.23 27.56
CA ILE A 619 -14.67 -10.20 27.93
C ILE A 619 -13.99 -11.41 28.58
N VAL A 620 -14.29 -11.60 29.86
CA VAL A 620 -13.72 -12.69 30.66
C VAL A 620 -14.73 -13.82 30.86
N ALA A 621 -16.02 -13.50 31.00
CA ALA A 621 -17.12 -14.46 31.21
C ALA A 621 -16.75 -15.51 32.28
N ASP A 622 -16.76 -16.80 31.91
CA ASP A 622 -16.38 -17.91 32.77
C ASP A 622 -14.99 -18.50 32.46
N ALA A 623 -14.09 -17.69 31.88
CA ALA A 623 -12.71 -18.07 31.64
C ALA A 623 -12.04 -18.63 32.91
N GLN A 624 -11.18 -19.63 32.73
CA GLN A 624 -10.31 -20.12 33.79
C GLN A 624 -9.04 -19.26 33.87
N TYR A 625 -8.58 -18.77 32.72
CA TYR A 625 -7.37 -17.97 32.61
C TYR A 625 -7.63 -16.67 31.83
N VAL A 626 -6.96 -15.60 32.24
CA VAL A 626 -6.86 -14.35 31.48
C VAL A 626 -5.39 -14.12 31.16
N LEU A 627 -5.04 -14.13 29.88
CA LEU A 627 -3.68 -13.89 29.40
C LEU A 627 -3.62 -12.54 28.69
N VAL A 628 -2.74 -11.68 29.16
CA VAL A 628 -2.54 -10.35 28.58
C VAL A 628 -1.06 -9.97 28.47
N ASP A 629 -0.76 -9.16 27.48
CA ASP A 629 0.54 -8.57 27.18
C ASP A 629 0.48 -7.04 27.37
N LEU A 630 1.29 -6.56 28.33
CA LEU A 630 1.40 -5.16 28.71
C LEU A 630 2.48 -4.42 27.91
N ASP A 631 3.22 -5.05 27.01
CA ASP A 631 4.19 -4.36 26.16
C ASP A 631 3.50 -3.25 25.32
N PRO A 632 4.10 -2.05 25.20
CA PRO A 632 3.51 -0.94 24.44
C PRO A 632 3.30 -1.23 22.94
N ALA A 633 4.07 -2.14 22.35
CA ALA A 633 3.93 -2.53 20.95
C ALA A 633 2.85 -3.60 20.73
N ALA A 634 2.32 -4.21 21.79
CA ALA A 634 1.26 -5.21 21.70
C ALA A 634 -0.12 -4.55 21.55
N GLU A 635 -0.96 -5.13 20.70
CA GLU A 635 -2.28 -4.59 20.39
C GLU A 635 -3.25 -4.66 21.59
N LYS A 636 -3.97 -3.56 21.86
CA LYS A 636 -4.97 -3.47 22.94
C LYS A 636 -6.43 -3.52 22.48
N SER A 637 -6.65 -3.63 21.17
CA SER A 637 -7.95 -3.84 20.52
C SER A 637 -8.76 -4.96 21.21
N PRO A 638 -10.08 -4.80 21.40
CA PRO A 638 -10.96 -3.78 20.81
C PRO A 638 -11.10 -2.49 21.62
N ILE A 639 -10.35 -2.34 22.71
CA ILE A 639 -10.41 -1.18 23.60
C ILE A 639 -9.12 -0.36 23.53
N ASP A 640 -9.17 0.89 24.00
CA ASP A 640 -7.98 1.71 24.10
C ASP A 640 -7.11 1.32 25.30
N TRP A 641 -5.88 1.84 25.34
CA TRP A 641 -4.91 1.55 26.40
C TRP A 641 -5.43 1.84 27.82
N TYR A 642 -6.16 2.95 28.03
CA TYR A 642 -6.64 3.30 29.36
C TYR A 642 -7.79 2.40 29.80
N SER A 643 -8.75 2.15 28.91
CA SER A 643 -9.83 1.19 29.16
C SER A 643 -9.28 -0.21 29.43
N PHE A 644 -8.22 -0.61 28.73
CA PHE A 644 -7.52 -1.87 28.93
C PHE A 644 -6.93 -1.99 30.33
N MET A 645 -6.15 -0.99 30.77
CA MET A 645 -5.56 -0.96 32.11
C MET A 645 -6.63 -0.85 33.20
N GLY A 646 -7.70 -0.07 32.97
CA GLY A 646 -8.84 0.04 33.89
C GLY A 646 -9.53 -1.31 34.09
N ARG A 647 -9.79 -2.05 33.01
CA ARG A 647 -10.37 -3.39 33.08
C ARG A 647 -9.49 -4.37 33.84
N LEU A 648 -8.18 -4.30 33.66
CA LEU A 648 -7.24 -5.13 34.39
C LEU A 648 -7.28 -4.83 35.90
N GLY A 649 -7.32 -3.55 36.26
CA GLY A 649 -7.50 -3.11 37.65
C GLY A 649 -8.84 -3.58 38.26
N ASP A 650 -9.92 -3.60 37.48
CA ASP A 650 -11.22 -4.14 37.93
C ASP A 650 -11.13 -5.62 38.30
N LEU A 651 -10.50 -6.44 37.46
CA LEU A 651 -10.36 -7.87 37.70
C LEU A 651 -9.59 -8.16 38.99
N GLN A 652 -8.57 -7.37 39.28
CA GLN A 652 -7.78 -7.46 40.50
C GLN A 652 -8.57 -6.99 41.73
N ARG A 653 -9.27 -5.86 41.63
CA ARG A 653 -10.10 -5.32 42.74
C ARG A 653 -11.23 -6.26 43.14
N VAL A 654 -11.85 -6.94 42.17
CA VAL A 654 -12.92 -7.90 42.42
C VAL A 654 -12.38 -9.19 43.08
N GLY A 655 -11.09 -9.52 42.91
CA GLY A 655 -10.43 -10.67 43.54
C GLY A 655 -10.83 -12.04 42.97
N LEU A 656 -11.70 -12.07 41.94
CA LEU A 656 -12.10 -13.30 41.24
C LEU A 656 -10.97 -13.89 40.38
N TYR A 657 -9.98 -13.09 40.02
CA TYR A 657 -8.82 -13.51 39.24
C TYR A 657 -7.54 -13.09 39.96
N VAL A 658 -6.64 -14.04 40.19
CA VAL A 658 -5.40 -13.86 40.94
C VAL A 658 -4.22 -13.91 39.98
N PRO A 659 -3.25 -12.98 40.06
CA PRO A 659 -2.04 -13.06 39.25
C PRO A 659 -1.16 -14.22 39.71
N THR A 660 -0.82 -15.11 38.77
CA THR A 660 0.01 -16.28 39.03
C THR A 660 1.37 -16.18 38.36
N HIS A 661 1.45 -15.48 37.23
CA HIS A 661 2.71 -15.26 36.51
C HIS A 661 2.75 -13.85 35.96
N PHE A 662 3.88 -13.17 36.16
CA PHE A 662 4.22 -11.96 35.45
C PHE A 662 5.70 -11.99 35.08
N ARG A 663 5.99 -11.87 33.79
CA ARG A 663 7.36 -11.87 33.28
C ARG A 663 7.41 -11.10 31.98
N ASP A 664 8.34 -10.15 31.90
CA ASP A 664 8.58 -9.35 30.70
C ASP A 664 7.32 -8.68 30.14
N GLY A 665 6.40 -8.22 31.01
CA GLY A 665 5.15 -7.60 30.59
C GLY A 665 4.01 -8.56 30.27
N VAL A 666 4.25 -9.87 30.24
CA VAL A 666 3.21 -10.89 30.05
C VAL A 666 2.62 -11.26 31.40
N LEU A 667 1.30 -11.10 31.54
CA LEU A 667 0.55 -11.36 32.76
C LEU A 667 -0.47 -12.48 32.54
N LEU A 668 -0.39 -13.52 33.38
CA LEU A 668 -1.38 -14.58 33.49
C LEU A 668 -2.15 -14.44 34.80
N LEU A 669 -3.47 -14.32 34.69
CA LEU A 669 -4.40 -14.37 35.81
C LEU A 669 -5.16 -15.71 35.79
N GLU A 670 -5.34 -16.32 36.95
CA GLU A 670 -6.13 -17.55 37.12
C GLU A 670 -7.37 -17.27 37.97
N ARG A 671 -8.50 -17.89 37.63
CA ARG A 671 -9.74 -17.72 38.38
C ARG A 671 -9.59 -18.31 39.79
N SER A 672 -9.92 -17.50 40.78
CA SER A 672 -9.84 -17.85 42.21
C SER A 672 -10.75 -19.04 42.54
N GLY A 673 -10.16 -20.16 42.96
CA GLY A 673 -10.87 -21.42 43.23
C GLY A 673 -10.10 -22.50 44.02
N GLY A 674 -8.91 -22.21 44.55
CA GLY A 674 -8.03 -23.14 45.30
C GLY A 674 -6.73 -22.47 45.79
N GLU A 675 -5.74 -23.24 46.30
CA GLU A 675 -4.39 -22.83 46.78
C GLU A 675 -3.53 -22.14 45.70
N VAL A 676 -3.99 -21.01 45.17
CA VAL A 676 -3.23 -20.18 44.24
C VAL A 676 -2.37 -19.23 45.05
N VAL A 677 -1.04 -19.29 44.90
CA VAL A 677 -0.12 -18.36 45.57
C VAL A 677 -0.01 -17.09 44.73
N PRO A 678 -0.54 -15.94 45.20
CA PRO A 678 -0.45 -14.69 44.45
C PRO A 678 0.98 -14.16 44.41
N ILE A 679 1.35 -13.53 43.28
CA ILE A 679 2.59 -12.75 43.17
C ILE A 679 2.39 -11.29 43.63
N ASN A 680 3.48 -10.61 44.03
CA ASN A 680 3.46 -9.18 44.32
C ASN A 680 3.49 -8.35 43.03
N LEU A 681 2.33 -8.27 42.37
CA LEU A 681 2.22 -7.66 41.05
C LEU A 681 2.53 -6.15 41.06
N GLU A 682 2.20 -5.42 42.13
CA GLU A 682 2.42 -3.97 42.19
C GLU A 682 3.91 -3.63 42.11
N GLY A 683 4.75 -4.31 42.90
CA GLY A 683 6.19 -4.15 42.86
C GLY A 683 6.79 -4.55 41.50
N GLU A 684 6.30 -5.63 40.90
CA GLU A 684 6.78 -6.09 39.60
C GLU A 684 6.40 -5.14 38.45
N LEU A 685 5.19 -4.58 38.47
CA LEU A 685 4.75 -3.57 37.50
C LEU A 685 5.56 -2.27 37.63
N GLN A 686 5.90 -1.85 38.84
CA GLN A 686 6.75 -0.67 39.05
C GLN A 686 8.13 -0.89 38.43
N VAL A 687 8.78 -2.03 38.72
CA VAL A 687 10.09 -2.39 38.15
C VAL A 687 10.01 -2.48 36.62
N TYR A 688 8.96 -3.10 36.09
CA TYR A 688 8.76 -3.21 34.65
C TYR A 688 8.57 -1.84 33.99
N GLY A 689 7.78 -0.96 34.60
CA GLY A 689 7.53 0.42 34.17
C GLY A 689 8.79 1.27 34.12
N ASP A 690 9.59 1.28 35.19
CA ASP A 690 10.84 2.03 35.26
C ASP A 690 11.88 1.52 34.25
N GLY A 691 11.79 0.24 33.86
CA GLY A 691 12.63 -0.37 32.84
C GLY A 691 12.44 0.19 31.44
N LEU A 692 11.37 0.94 31.13
CA LEU A 692 11.18 1.60 29.83
C LEU A 692 12.30 2.60 29.52
N PHE A 693 12.76 3.33 30.55
CA PHE A 693 13.63 4.50 30.43
C PHE A 693 15.12 4.14 30.47
N ARG A 694 15.54 3.13 29.71
CA ARG A 694 16.95 2.69 29.66
C ARG A 694 17.45 2.70 28.23
N ALA A 695 18.16 3.75 27.87
CA ALA A 695 18.74 3.93 26.56
C ALA A 695 20.27 3.99 26.61
N GLU A 696 20.92 3.48 25.57
CA GLU A 696 22.36 3.63 25.37
C GLU A 696 22.62 4.24 24.00
N PHE A 697 23.27 5.40 23.96
CA PHE A 697 23.70 6.04 22.73
C PHE A 697 25.01 5.41 22.26
N LEU A 698 24.97 4.70 21.13
CA LEU A 698 26.11 3.94 20.62
C LEU A 698 27.00 4.76 19.67
N ALA A 699 26.39 5.65 18.87
CA ALA A 699 27.12 6.47 17.90
C ALA A 699 26.33 7.73 17.50
N HIS A 700 27.05 8.80 17.17
CA HIS A 700 26.49 10.01 16.56
C HIS A 700 27.34 10.51 15.40
N GLY A 701 26.68 11.16 14.43
CA GLY A 701 27.30 11.84 13.30
C GLY A 701 27.34 13.36 13.45
N ALA A 702 27.13 13.90 14.67
CA ALA A 702 27.11 15.34 14.92
C ALA A 702 28.53 15.94 14.72
N PRO A 703 28.70 16.94 13.83
CA PRO A 703 29.95 17.67 13.68
C PRO A 703 30.28 18.53 14.92
N ASN A 704 31.58 18.74 15.17
CA ASN A 704 32.06 19.61 16.26
C ASN A 704 31.92 21.10 15.96
N ALA A 705 31.67 21.48 14.70
CA ALA A 705 31.43 22.84 14.27
C ALA A 705 30.22 22.88 13.33
N LEU A 706 29.26 23.76 13.62
CA LEU A 706 28.03 23.96 12.88
C LEU A 706 27.79 25.46 12.67
N ARG A 707 26.93 25.83 11.73
CA ARG A 707 26.54 27.23 11.55
C ARG A 707 25.31 27.57 12.37
N ALA A 708 25.23 28.81 12.83
CA ALA A 708 24.06 29.33 13.52
C ALA A 708 22.81 29.28 12.63
N ASP A 709 21.67 29.01 13.25
CA ASP A 709 20.35 29.00 12.61
C ASP A 709 20.23 28.12 11.34
N GLN A 710 20.86 26.94 11.37
CA GLN A 710 20.87 25.98 10.27
C GLN A 710 20.26 24.64 10.67
N LEU A 711 19.66 23.97 9.69
CA LEU A 711 19.14 22.62 9.81
C LEU A 711 20.18 21.60 9.30
N TYR A 712 20.39 20.56 10.10
CA TYR A 712 21.22 19.41 9.78
C TYR A 712 20.42 18.12 9.98
N VAL A 713 20.78 17.07 9.24
CA VAL A 713 20.32 15.70 9.52
C VAL A 713 21.48 14.94 10.13
N VAL A 714 21.37 14.66 11.43
CA VAL A 714 22.40 13.99 12.21
C VAL A 714 22.00 12.55 12.42
N LYS A 715 22.85 11.61 11.99
CA LYS A 715 22.64 10.19 12.30
C LYS A 715 22.93 9.94 13.77
N VAL A 716 21.98 9.37 14.49
CA VAL A 716 22.13 8.95 15.90
C VAL A 716 21.72 7.50 16.01
N THR A 717 22.56 6.69 16.65
CA THR A 717 22.31 5.26 16.88
C THR A 717 22.10 5.02 18.36
N VAL A 718 20.96 4.43 18.70
CA VAL A 718 20.52 4.20 20.09
C VAL A 718 20.12 2.74 20.26
N ALA A 719 20.51 2.15 21.38
CA ALA A 719 20.11 0.82 21.81
C ALA A 719 19.04 0.91 22.91
N ASN A 720 18.00 0.08 22.78
CA ASN A 720 17.06 -0.18 23.85
C ASN A 720 17.68 -1.15 24.86
N ARG A 721 18.06 -0.62 26.02
CA ARG A 721 18.56 -1.39 27.18
C ARG A 721 17.49 -1.57 28.25
N GLY A 722 16.26 -1.23 27.92
CA GLY A 722 15.10 -1.35 28.78
C GLY A 722 14.42 -2.70 28.69
N THR A 723 13.25 -2.76 29.31
CA THR A 723 12.39 -3.95 29.40
C THR A 723 11.20 -3.89 28.45
N GLN A 724 10.92 -2.74 27.83
CA GLN A 724 9.73 -2.50 27.02
C GLN A 724 10.07 -2.04 25.61
N SER A 725 9.21 -2.36 24.65
CA SER A 725 9.34 -1.86 23.28
C SER A 725 9.08 -0.35 23.20
N TRP A 726 9.94 0.35 22.46
CA TRP A 726 9.71 1.76 22.12
C TRP A 726 8.93 1.86 20.82
N VAL A 727 7.86 2.65 20.82
CA VAL A 727 7.01 2.87 19.63
C VAL A 727 6.90 4.37 19.38
N SER A 728 7.38 4.86 18.24
CA SER A 728 7.27 6.30 17.90
C SER A 728 6.00 6.64 17.14
N LYS A 729 5.38 5.64 16.49
CA LYS A 729 4.15 5.79 15.69
C LYS A 729 2.98 5.10 16.38
N THR A 730 2.54 5.67 17.50
CA THR A 730 1.37 5.22 18.27
C THR A 730 0.53 6.42 18.68
N THR A 731 -0.75 6.18 18.94
CA THR A 731 -1.67 7.19 19.46
C THR A 731 -1.36 7.57 20.91
N TYR A 732 -0.81 6.64 21.70
CA TYR A 732 -0.63 6.82 23.14
C TYR A 732 0.86 6.83 23.50
N PHE A 733 1.32 7.92 24.10
CA PHE A 733 2.66 8.09 24.69
C PHE A 733 3.83 7.62 23.81
N PRO A 734 3.95 8.10 22.56
CA PRO A 734 5.03 7.67 21.68
C PRO A 734 6.41 8.01 22.27
N VAL A 735 7.38 7.12 22.06
CA VAL A 735 8.79 7.39 22.38
C VAL A 735 9.45 8.03 21.18
N ARG A 736 10.12 9.16 21.36
CA ARG A 736 10.80 9.90 20.28
C ARG A 736 12.21 10.31 20.66
N LEU A 737 13.08 10.39 19.65
CA LEU A 737 14.42 10.95 19.80
C LEU A 737 14.37 12.48 19.67
N SER A 738 15.04 13.18 20.58
CA SER A 738 15.17 14.63 20.52
C SER A 738 16.47 15.09 21.19
N TYR A 739 16.59 16.40 21.42
CA TYR A 739 17.80 16.99 21.96
C TYR A 739 17.52 18.31 22.72
N HIS A 740 18.50 18.70 23.52
CA HIS A 740 18.59 20.00 24.18
C HIS A 740 19.88 20.71 23.74
N TRP A 741 19.84 22.04 23.72
CA TRP A 741 21.05 22.87 23.62
C TRP A 741 21.34 23.52 24.96
N ARG A 742 22.58 23.38 25.43
CA ARG A 742 23.09 24.06 26.62
C ARG A 742 24.25 24.98 26.24
N ASP A 743 24.33 26.16 26.83
CA ASP A 743 25.46 27.07 26.63
C ASP A 743 26.73 26.59 27.38
N SER A 744 27.80 27.37 27.30
CA SER A 744 29.07 27.09 27.97
C SER A 744 28.99 27.05 29.49
N GLU A 745 27.94 27.64 30.09
CA GLU A 745 27.68 27.61 31.53
C GLU A 745 26.77 26.44 31.93
N GLY A 746 26.34 25.63 30.96
CA GLY A 746 25.43 24.50 31.14
C GLY A 746 23.95 24.89 31.22
N LYS A 747 23.62 26.17 31.03
CA LYS A 747 22.24 26.67 31.03
C LYS A 747 21.55 26.28 29.73
N THR A 748 20.32 25.81 29.84
CA THR A 748 19.51 25.42 28.68
C THR A 748 19.14 26.63 27.84
N VAL A 749 19.51 26.59 26.56
CA VAL A 749 19.17 27.58 25.52
C VAL A 749 17.98 27.08 24.69
N VAL A 750 17.96 25.79 24.37
CA VAL A 750 16.80 25.13 23.75
C VAL A 750 16.47 23.91 24.59
N TRP A 751 15.30 23.95 25.24
CA TRP A 751 14.79 22.79 25.97
C TRP A 751 14.08 21.81 25.04
N ASP A 752 13.40 22.28 24.00
CA ASP A 752 12.56 21.41 23.19
C ASP A 752 13.06 21.31 21.76
N GLY A 753 13.92 20.31 21.50
CA GLY A 753 14.43 20.01 20.17
C GLY A 753 13.38 19.39 19.25
N VAL A 754 13.69 19.32 17.95
CA VAL A 754 12.80 18.67 16.98
C VAL A 754 12.67 17.18 17.32
N ARG A 755 11.45 16.67 17.27
CA ARG A 755 11.14 15.26 17.47
C ARG A 755 11.48 14.43 16.24
N THR A 756 12.11 13.28 16.47
CA THR A 756 12.46 12.32 15.42
C THR A 756 11.81 10.97 15.73
N ASP A 757 10.89 10.56 14.85
CA ASP A 757 10.32 9.22 14.86
C ASP A 757 11.34 8.21 14.30
N PHE A 758 11.23 6.96 14.71
CA PHE A 758 11.99 5.83 14.16
C PHE A 758 11.08 4.91 13.33
N PRO A 759 11.65 4.14 12.37
CA PRO A 759 10.86 3.51 11.30
C PRO A 759 10.05 2.30 11.73
N TYR A 760 10.39 1.65 12.85
CA TYR A 760 9.75 0.43 13.36
C TYR A 760 9.82 0.39 14.90
N PRO A 761 8.93 -0.36 15.59
CA PRO A 761 9.04 -0.57 17.04
C PRO A 761 10.41 -1.13 17.44
N VAL A 762 11.09 -0.49 18.40
CA VAL A 762 12.44 -0.86 18.86
C VAL A 762 12.30 -1.68 20.13
N ARG A 763 12.41 -3.00 20.00
CA ARG A 763 12.25 -3.93 21.11
C ARG A 763 13.47 -3.95 22.05
N PRO A 764 13.34 -4.44 23.29
CA PRO A 764 14.48 -4.64 24.20
C PRO A 764 15.66 -5.36 23.55
N GLY A 765 16.87 -4.84 23.76
CA GLY A 765 18.12 -5.33 23.18
C GLY A 765 18.37 -4.93 21.72
N GLN A 766 17.40 -4.32 21.03
CA GLN A 766 17.56 -3.86 19.66
C GLN A 766 18.16 -2.45 19.59
N THR A 767 18.71 -2.14 18.41
CA THR A 767 19.26 -0.83 18.09
C THR A 767 18.51 -0.24 16.90
N PHE A 768 18.32 1.08 16.89
CA PHE A 768 17.91 1.80 15.71
C PHE A 768 18.90 2.92 15.39
N THR A 769 18.96 3.29 14.11
CA THR A 769 19.65 4.50 13.66
C THR A 769 18.64 5.42 13.01
N ALA A 770 18.53 6.65 13.52
CA ALA A 770 17.65 7.67 12.95
C ALA A 770 18.47 8.84 12.41
N GLY A 771 18.02 9.41 11.29
CA GLY A 771 18.48 10.71 10.81
C GLY A 771 17.70 11.81 11.50
N ALA A 772 18.16 12.26 12.67
CA ALA A 772 17.49 13.26 13.48
C ALA A 772 17.64 14.66 12.87
N ILE A 773 16.54 15.41 12.83
CA ILE A 773 16.55 16.80 12.38
C ILE A 773 17.10 17.64 13.53
N LEU A 774 18.25 18.28 13.32
CA LEU A 774 18.91 19.17 14.27
C LEU A 774 18.84 20.61 13.76
N ILE A 775 18.25 21.51 14.53
CA ILE A 775 18.29 22.95 14.30
C ILE A 775 19.24 23.57 15.32
N THR A 776 20.24 24.30 14.85
CA THR A 776 21.23 24.99 15.69
C THR A 776 20.67 26.29 16.29
N PRO A 777 21.21 26.75 17.44
CA PRO A 777 20.86 28.04 18.01
C PRO A 777 21.11 29.20 17.04
N GLU A 778 20.35 30.29 17.21
CA GLU A 778 20.49 31.49 16.38
C GLU A 778 21.79 32.27 16.65
N GLN A 779 22.31 32.19 17.88
CA GLN A 779 23.51 32.91 18.27
C GLN A 779 24.76 32.02 18.12
N PRO A 780 25.86 32.55 17.57
CA PRO A 780 27.16 31.89 17.59
C PRO A 780 27.68 31.73 19.01
N GLY A 781 28.40 30.64 19.28
CA GLY A 781 28.95 30.35 20.60
C GLY A 781 29.41 28.91 20.77
N SER A 782 29.93 28.58 21.94
CA SER A 782 30.21 27.20 22.33
C SER A 782 29.02 26.63 23.07
N TYR A 783 28.53 25.48 22.61
CA TYR A 783 27.35 24.82 23.15
C TYR A 783 27.62 23.34 23.42
N THR A 784 26.78 22.74 24.27
CA THR A 784 26.65 21.30 24.40
C THR A 784 25.33 20.86 23.79
N LEU A 785 25.39 19.99 22.78
CA LEU A 785 24.26 19.29 22.23
C LEU A 785 24.01 18.03 23.06
N GLU A 786 22.87 17.97 23.74
CA GLU A 786 22.48 16.85 24.60
C GLU A 786 21.35 16.06 23.93
N TRP A 787 21.66 14.89 23.37
CA TRP A 787 20.66 13.98 22.81
C TRP A 787 19.99 13.17 23.91
N ASP A 788 18.66 13.07 23.86
CA ASP A 788 17.88 12.26 24.78
C ASP A 788 16.64 11.65 24.08
N LEU A 789 16.06 10.61 24.70
CA LEU A 789 14.75 10.09 24.34
C LEU A 789 13.69 10.72 25.25
N VAL A 790 12.48 10.86 24.74
CA VAL A 790 11.31 11.30 25.51
C VAL A 790 10.16 10.33 25.27
N GLN A 791 9.49 9.92 26.34
CA GLN A 791 8.15 9.40 26.24
C GLN A 791 7.20 10.60 26.31
N GLU A 792 6.53 10.90 25.20
CA GLU A 792 5.68 12.09 25.11
C GLU A 792 4.65 12.09 26.25
N GLU A 793 4.41 13.27 26.82
CA GLU A 793 3.49 13.52 27.94
C GLU A 793 3.87 12.89 29.29
N ILE A 794 4.96 12.12 29.35
CA ILE A 794 5.40 11.45 30.59
C ILE A 794 6.70 12.05 31.12
N ASN A 795 7.85 11.68 30.56
CA ASN A 795 9.17 12.11 31.03
C ASN A 795 10.23 11.98 29.94
N TRP A 796 11.29 12.78 30.10
CA TRP A 796 12.56 12.53 29.44
C TRP A 796 13.25 11.31 30.06
N PHE A 797 14.00 10.57 29.26
CA PHE A 797 14.70 9.37 29.74
C PHE A 797 15.78 9.75 30.76
N ALA A 798 16.43 10.91 30.62
CA ALA A 798 17.39 11.41 31.60
C ALA A 798 16.76 11.68 32.98
N GLU A 799 15.51 12.15 33.04
CA GLU A 799 14.79 12.38 34.31
C GLU A 799 14.48 11.08 35.05
N ARG A 800 14.50 9.95 34.34
CA ARG A 800 14.27 8.60 34.86
C ARG A 800 15.56 7.78 34.99
N GLY A 801 16.72 8.43 34.95
CA GLY A 801 18.02 7.83 35.22
C GLY A 801 18.75 7.23 34.01
N SER A 802 18.27 7.48 32.78
CA SER A 802 19.05 7.18 31.58
C SER A 802 20.16 8.22 31.37
N PHE A 803 21.27 7.84 30.75
CA PHE A 803 22.34 8.79 30.44
C PHE A 803 22.12 9.41 29.05
N PRO A 804 21.92 10.74 28.94
CA PRO A 804 21.85 11.40 27.64
C PRO A 804 23.24 11.48 27.01
N LEU A 805 23.30 11.59 25.68
CA LEU A 805 24.56 11.79 24.96
C LEU A 805 24.88 13.28 24.85
N ARG A 806 26.00 13.72 25.45
CA ARG A 806 26.47 15.11 25.39
C ARG A 806 27.61 15.27 24.40
N VAL A 807 27.45 16.16 23.44
CA VAL A 807 28.43 16.45 22.40
C VAL A 807 28.78 17.94 22.43
N PRO A 808 30.06 18.32 22.64
CA PRO A 808 30.47 19.72 22.54
C PRO A 808 30.46 20.16 21.07
N VAL A 809 29.83 21.30 20.80
CA VAL A 809 29.68 21.85 19.45
C VAL A 809 29.92 23.36 19.45
N VAL A 810 30.76 23.83 18.53
CA VAL A 810 30.93 25.26 18.24
C VAL A 810 29.93 25.66 17.16
N VAL A 811 29.11 26.66 17.47
CA VAL A 811 28.18 27.27 16.52
C VAL A 811 28.80 28.56 16.00
N GLU A 812 29.13 28.58 14.72
CA GLU A 812 29.77 29.69 14.04
C GLU A 812 28.73 30.64 13.45
N GLY A 813 29.00 31.94 13.48
CA GLY A 813 28.21 32.93 12.75
C GLY A 813 28.48 32.82 11.25
N ASP A 814 27.49 33.14 10.43
CA ASP A 814 27.75 33.33 9.01
C ASP A 814 28.71 34.53 8.85
N ALA A 815 29.87 34.31 8.24
CA ALA A 815 30.64 35.42 7.70
C ALA A 815 29.74 36.18 6.70
N PRO A 816 29.71 37.53 6.69
CA PRO A 816 28.86 38.28 5.77
C PRO A 816 29.21 37.88 4.33
N SER A 817 28.28 37.21 3.65
CA SER A 817 28.50 36.74 2.28
C SER A 817 28.53 37.94 1.32
N LYS A 818 29.72 38.39 0.92
CA LYS A 818 29.90 39.09 -0.34
C LYS A 818 29.79 38.07 -1.48
N SER A 819 28.61 37.91 -2.07
CA SER A 819 28.42 37.68 -3.52
C SER A 819 26.99 37.26 -3.81
N GLY A 820 26.32 38.02 -4.68
CA GLY A 820 25.16 37.53 -5.41
C GLY A 820 25.57 36.33 -6.28
N ALA A 821 24.86 35.23 -6.12
CA ALA A 821 24.87 34.12 -7.06
C ALA A 821 23.42 33.60 -7.18
N SER A 822 22.55 34.46 -7.71
CA SER A 822 21.17 34.16 -8.09
C SER A 822 21.06 33.69 -9.55
N ASN A 823 22.15 33.34 -10.23
CA ASN A 823 22.13 33.03 -11.66
C ASN A 823 22.48 31.55 -11.87
N GLY A 824 21.45 30.71 -11.84
CA GLY A 824 21.56 29.27 -12.12
C GLY A 824 20.22 28.53 -12.05
N LEU A 825 19.22 29.10 -11.37
CA LEU A 825 17.87 28.52 -11.22
C LEU A 825 16.82 29.14 -12.17
N GLU A 826 17.14 30.21 -12.90
CA GLU A 826 16.18 30.89 -13.77
C GLU A 826 15.68 30.03 -14.94
N GLY A 827 16.47 29.06 -15.41
CA GLY A 827 16.08 28.19 -16.52
C GLY A 827 14.87 27.27 -16.26
N ALA A 828 14.62 26.92 -14.99
CA ALA A 828 13.49 26.06 -14.60
C ALA A 828 12.26 26.85 -14.10
N LEU A 829 12.44 28.13 -13.73
CA LEU A 829 11.42 28.97 -13.09
C LEU A 829 10.61 29.83 -14.08
N VAL A 830 11.08 30.03 -15.32
CA VAL A 830 10.43 30.90 -16.31
C VAL A 830 9.09 30.34 -16.85
N LEU A 831 8.79 29.05 -16.65
CA LEU A 831 7.47 28.48 -17.00
C LEU A 831 6.39 28.62 -15.91
N PHE A 832 6.73 29.12 -14.71
CA PHE A 832 5.78 29.25 -13.59
C PHE A 832 5.10 30.62 -13.48
N HIS A 833 5.52 31.62 -14.26
CA HIS A 833 4.99 32.98 -14.17
C HIS A 833 3.57 33.16 -14.78
N LEU A 834 2.93 32.11 -15.28
CA LEU A 834 1.53 32.14 -15.76
C LEU A 834 0.48 31.95 -14.64
N CYS A 835 0.88 31.95 -13.37
CA CYS A 835 -0.04 31.76 -12.24
C CYS A 835 -0.15 32.97 -11.29
N HIS A 836 0.46 34.12 -11.58
CA HIS A 836 0.25 35.34 -10.79
C HIS A 836 -0.84 36.24 -11.38
N LEU A 837 -2.09 35.81 -11.21
CA LEU A 837 -3.24 36.71 -11.13
C LEU A 837 -4.10 36.27 -9.96
N SER A 838 -4.37 37.22 -9.05
CA SER A 838 -5.30 37.17 -7.91
C SER A 838 -4.78 36.54 -6.60
N HIS A 839 -4.51 37.40 -5.61
CA HIS A 839 -4.48 37.07 -4.19
C HIS A 839 -5.80 36.44 -3.72
N PRO A 840 -5.72 35.51 -2.75
CA PRO A 840 -6.45 35.71 -1.50
C PRO A 840 -5.55 35.50 -0.27
N ALA A 841 -5.98 36.10 0.84
CA ALA A 841 -5.32 36.19 2.14
C ALA A 841 -4.93 34.84 2.78
N PRO A 842 -3.95 34.81 3.70
CA PRO A 842 -3.53 33.59 4.39
C PRO A 842 -4.62 33.11 5.36
N VAL A 843 -5.09 31.88 5.15
CA VAL A 843 -5.87 31.14 6.16
C VAL A 843 -4.87 30.53 7.14
N SER A 844 -4.91 31.05 8.36
CA SER A 844 -4.17 30.56 9.52
C SER A 844 -4.53 29.11 9.83
N LEU A 845 -3.49 28.26 9.92
CA LEU A 845 -3.58 26.96 10.61
C LEU A 845 -3.92 27.22 12.08
N LEU A 846 -5.18 27.00 12.44
CA LEU A 846 -5.59 26.87 13.84
C LEU A 846 -5.12 25.51 14.35
N ALA A 847 -3.96 25.52 14.99
CA ALA A 847 -3.56 24.51 15.95
C ALA A 847 -4.57 24.53 17.11
N ALA A 848 -5.15 23.37 17.40
CA ALA A 848 -5.94 23.14 18.59
C ALA A 848 -5.03 23.33 19.83
N LYS A 849 -5.13 24.51 20.44
CA LYS A 849 -4.71 24.76 21.81
C LYS A 849 -5.96 24.79 22.68
N GLY A 850 -6.18 23.71 23.43
CA GLY A 850 -7.13 23.71 24.52
C GLY A 850 -6.73 24.75 25.58
N ARG A 851 -7.72 25.53 26.01
CA ARG A 851 -7.72 26.19 27.32
C ARG A 851 -8.93 25.68 28.08
N THR A 852 -8.63 25.04 29.20
CA THR A 852 -9.43 24.92 30.42
C THR A 852 -10.24 26.20 30.72
N ASP A 853 -11.54 26.09 31.02
CA ASP A 853 -12.07 26.11 32.40
C ASP A 853 -13.62 26.04 32.42
N LYS A 854 -14.13 25.20 33.32
CA LYS A 854 -15.33 25.34 34.19
C LYS A 854 -16.71 25.72 33.62
N GLY A 855 -17.65 24.78 33.79
CA GLY A 855 -18.78 24.98 34.70
C GLY A 855 -20.18 25.19 34.10
N LEU A 856 -21.12 24.43 34.66
CA LEU A 856 -22.58 24.62 34.77
C LEU A 856 -23.52 23.91 33.76
N HIS A 857 -24.19 22.92 34.35
CA HIS A 857 -25.44 22.19 34.03
C HIS A 857 -25.37 20.94 33.14
#